data_AF-A0A2N3YLL1-F1
#
_entry.id   AF-A0A2N3YLL1-F1
#
_cell.length_a   1.000
_cell.length_b   1.000
_cell.length_c   1.000
_cell.angle_alpha   90.00
_cell.angle_beta   90.00
_cell.angle_gamma   90.00
#
_symmetry.space_group_name_H-M   'P 1'
#
loop_
_entity.id
_entity.type
_entity.pdbx_description
1 polymer ?
#
loop_
_entity_poly.entity_id
_entity_poly.type
_entity_poly.pdbx_seq_one_letter_code
_entity_poly.pdbx_strand_id
1 'polypeptide(L)'
;MSRPAGAPRTAVASATVAVVALVGGWSWAADLVGSGFDPRTESISALASLATPHRWVMTAALVVTGLAHCVTAAALGAARRPGRIALALGGLATLAVAAAPLPSRTESSSLHTTVATLSFVLLGLWPVLGARRDGPLVLRRRVAWPAGAVLLLAVASLGVGLGGGSFGLHERLVAALTVLWPLVTAVGVWWSAGHRVGSRRVLHVLTALGLTAGCVVAGVAATSLAPVTAQTRTYQATVTLDGDPRRAGELLAETTFGDVQVTFSGLAPGIRAVPQVKASIADLLSRPKVSLSSLRPGPQELDTAIRDAGVAVLLRFALGAALLALVVVGAWALGRRRRPPPWLVAASVAAWTVATVGTAASVYTTYQPSRQGTFTATEVLGTLQRNQGLLGDVETRATQAVPYLRNLLALSTALQQKYAAGSLEFDPALRVLLVSDIHGGLQYPLMRTIVEQESIDVVVDAGDLVNFGTVTEATAAGMFEGIASLGVPYLFVRGNHDATSATDTALLTRLEDVPNVVLLQAPNGDYDEVTVGGIRIAGFNDPRWFGDSGRGSPAKQRPAREAFQRAFAGRPAPDVVVSHEPWALDGVEGGVLLNGHMHSSDLEGNRIQVGTFTGGGPFVHFVAQESPDGGEELEGQPSAFDILTFGPRCRLSSLTRYRFHDIIEGRPAYDDVSIINGDRIDTRPNDAERTCSADEPLTRTTIAAGVGAG
;
A
#
# COMPACT_ATOMS: atom_id res chain seq x y z
N MET A 1 -44.87 7.04 35.14
CA MET A 1 -43.90 6.26 34.33
C MET A 1 -42.64 6.10 35.15
N SER A 2 -42.27 4.86 35.51
CA SER A 2 -41.05 4.54 36.26
C SER A 2 -39.82 4.98 35.46
N ARG A 3 -38.85 5.63 36.10
CA ARG A 3 -37.56 5.99 35.48
C ARG A 3 -36.96 4.72 34.84
N PRO A 4 -36.49 4.77 33.58
CA PRO A 4 -35.87 3.61 32.95
C PRO A 4 -34.66 3.17 33.81
N ALA A 5 -34.58 1.87 34.11
CA ALA A 5 -33.45 1.33 34.86
C ALA A 5 -32.14 1.52 34.07
N GLY A 6 -31.10 2.05 34.70
CA GLY A 6 -29.77 2.27 34.12
C GLY A 6 -29.42 3.74 33.83
N ALA A 7 -28.35 3.95 33.06
CA ALA A 7 -27.80 5.26 32.70
C ALA A 7 -27.76 5.41 31.16
N PRO A 8 -28.90 5.73 30.52
CA PRO A 8 -29.01 5.64 29.06
C PRO A 8 -28.14 6.69 28.33
N ARG A 9 -27.80 7.83 28.97
CA ARG A 9 -26.79 8.78 28.44
C ARG A 9 -25.43 8.11 28.32
N THR A 10 -24.98 7.48 29.40
CA THR A 10 -23.71 6.80 29.49
C THR A 10 -23.66 5.65 28.49
N ALA A 11 -24.74 4.87 28.36
CA ALA A 11 -24.82 3.78 27.39
C ALA A 11 -24.67 4.25 25.94
N VAL A 12 -25.32 5.38 25.56
CA VAL A 12 -25.15 5.96 24.22
C VAL A 12 -23.73 6.47 24.03
N ALA A 13 -23.20 7.24 24.98
CA ALA A 13 -21.86 7.80 24.89
C ALA A 13 -20.79 6.71 24.77
N SER A 14 -20.82 5.67 25.63
CA SER A 14 -19.87 4.56 25.57
C SER A 14 -20.03 3.75 24.29
N ALA A 15 -21.26 3.46 23.84
CA ALA A 15 -21.45 2.74 22.59
C ALA A 15 -21.00 3.54 21.36
N THR A 16 -21.15 4.88 21.37
CA THR A 16 -20.58 5.74 20.32
C THR A 16 -19.06 5.71 20.35
N VAL A 17 -18.44 5.78 21.53
CA VAL A 17 -16.98 5.65 21.67
C VAL A 17 -16.49 4.32 21.11
N ALA A 18 -17.18 3.20 21.36
CA ALA A 18 -16.81 1.89 20.79
C ALA A 18 -16.79 1.91 19.25
N VAL A 19 -17.82 2.49 18.62
CA VAL A 19 -17.90 2.59 17.15
C VAL A 19 -16.79 3.48 16.60
N VAL A 20 -16.60 4.67 17.19
CA VAL A 20 -15.58 5.63 16.73
C VAL A 20 -14.18 5.07 16.93
N ALA A 21 -13.91 4.44 18.07
CA ALA A 21 -12.62 3.84 18.36
C ALA A 21 -12.32 2.69 17.40
N LEU A 22 -13.25 1.75 17.18
CA LEU A 22 -12.99 0.61 16.31
C LEU A 22 -12.85 1.02 14.84
N VAL A 23 -13.84 1.76 14.30
CA VAL A 23 -13.87 2.13 12.88
C VAL A 23 -12.81 3.18 12.57
N GLY A 24 -12.69 4.21 13.41
CA GLY A 24 -11.65 5.22 13.25
C GLY A 24 -10.26 4.65 13.49
N GLY A 25 -10.13 3.71 14.42
CA GLY A 25 -8.87 3.05 14.76
C GLY A 25 -8.30 2.21 13.62
N TRP A 26 -9.12 1.34 12.99
CA TRP A 26 -8.62 0.56 11.85
C TRP A 26 -8.33 1.44 10.64
N SER A 27 -9.09 2.53 10.44
CA SER A 27 -8.88 3.42 9.30
C SER A 27 -7.59 4.21 9.47
N TRP A 28 -7.39 4.77 10.66
CA TRP A 28 -6.18 5.51 10.97
C TRP A 28 -4.93 4.61 11.01
N ALA A 29 -5.05 3.40 11.57
CA ALA A 29 -3.95 2.44 11.55
C ALA A 29 -3.58 2.02 10.12
N ALA A 30 -4.56 1.74 9.26
CA ALA A 30 -4.31 1.41 7.85
C ALA A 30 -3.59 2.55 7.11
N ASP A 31 -4.03 3.80 7.32
CA ASP A 31 -3.39 4.98 6.72
C ASP A 31 -1.92 5.13 7.14
N LEU A 32 -1.60 4.79 8.39
CA LEU A 32 -0.23 4.85 8.93
C LEU A 32 0.68 3.73 8.42
N VAL A 33 0.13 2.55 8.12
CA VAL A 33 0.89 1.44 7.53
C VAL A 33 1.17 1.72 6.04
N GLY A 34 0.24 2.35 5.32
CA GLY A 34 0.44 2.78 3.94
C GLY A 34 0.19 1.68 2.91
N SER A 35 0.80 1.81 1.72
CA SER A 35 0.46 1.01 0.53
C SER A 35 0.82 -0.48 0.61
N GLY A 36 1.59 -0.90 1.62
CA GLY A 36 1.86 -2.31 1.89
C GLY A 36 0.71 -3.04 2.60
N PHE A 37 -0.36 -2.34 3.00
CA PHE A 37 -1.53 -2.92 3.65
C PHE A 37 -2.76 -2.91 2.73
N ASP A 38 -3.34 -4.08 2.45
CA ASP A 38 -4.60 -4.18 1.72
C ASP A 38 -5.79 -4.47 2.66
N PRO A 39 -6.69 -3.48 2.89
CA PRO A 39 -7.84 -3.64 3.78
C PRO A 39 -8.90 -4.61 3.26
N ARG A 40 -8.81 -5.07 2.00
CA ARG A 40 -9.72 -6.08 1.45
C ARG A 40 -9.30 -7.48 1.82
N THR A 41 -8.00 -7.77 1.78
CA THR A 41 -7.44 -9.10 2.02
C THR A 41 -7.02 -9.27 3.48
N GLU A 42 -6.32 -8.28 4.06
CA GLU A 42 -5.74 -8.37 5.39
C GLU A 42 -6.72 -8.03 6.52
N SER A 43 -6.60 -8.77 7.62
CA SER A 43 -7.47 -8.66 8.80
C SER A 43 -7.33 -7.33 9.55
N ILE A 44 -8.31 -6.98 10.38
CA ILE A 44 -8.21 -5.89 11.36
C ILE A 44 -7.06 -6.18 12.33
N SER A 45 -6.88 -7.44 12.73
CA SER A 45 -5.85 -7.85 13.67
C SER A 45 -4.43 -7.74 13.12
N ALA A 46 -4.24 -7.80 11.79
CA ALA A 46 -2.97 -7.52 11.14
C ALA A 46 -2.48 -6.10 11.45
N LEU A 47 -3.38 -5.12 11.59
CA LEU A 47 -3.03 -3.75 11.99
C LEU A 47 -2.53 -3.65 13.44
N ALA A 48 -2.78 -4.65 14.27
CA ALA A 48 -2.31 -4.75 15.65
C ALA A 48 -1.20 -5.80 15.84
N SER A 49 -0.65 -6.38 14.75
CA SER A 49 0.38 -7.42 14.83
C SER A 49 1.68 -6.88 15.43
N LEU A 50 2.51 -7.77 15.98
CA LEU A 50 3.75 -7.36 16.63
C LEU A 50 4.73 -6.70 15.66
N ALA A 51 4.76 -7.18 14.41
CA ALA A 51 5.61 -6.66 13.33
C ALA A 51 5.08 -5.36 12.68
N THR A 52 3.79 -5.04 12.83
CA THR A 52 3.19 -3.90 12.12
C THR A 52 3.69 -2.55 12.66
N PRO A 53 4.19 -1.65 11.79
CA PRO A 53 4.51 -0.27 12.18
C PRO A 53 3.30 0.43 12.79
N HIS A 54 3.54 1.24 13.82
CA HIS A 54 2.46 1.98 14.52
C HIS A 54 1.31 1.12 15.08
N ARG A 55 1.53 -0.19 15.33
CA ARG A 55 0.52 -1.12 15.88
C ARG A 55 -0.25 -0.61 17.09
N TRP A 56 0.37 0.27 17.89
CA TRP A 56 -0.20 0.87 19.08
C TRP A 56 -1.54 1.58 18.80
N VAL A 57 -1.76 2.08 17.59
CA VAL A 57 -3.01 2.75 17.19
C VAL A 57 -4.18 1.76 17.22
N MET A 58 -4.04 0.63 16.53
CA MET A 58 -5.08 -0.39 16.50
C MET A 58 -5.22 -1.08 17.86
N THR A 59 -4.11 -1.36 18.56
CA THR A 59 -4.15 -1.90 19.92
C THR A 59 -4.93 -0.97 20.87
N ALA A 60 -4.66 0.34 20.84
CA ALA A 60 -5.38 1.31 21.65
C ALA A 60 -6.87 1.37 21.27
N ALA A 61 -7.19 1.31 19.98
CA ALA A 61 -8.56 1.26 19.48
C ALA A 61 -9.33 0.04 20.03
N LEU A 62 -8.72 -1.14 20.01
CA LEU A 62 -9.30 -2.36 20.59
C LEU A 62 -9.50 -2.24 22.11
N VAL A 63 -8.53 -1.67 22.83
CA VAL A 63 -8.63 -1.44 24.27
C VAL A 63 -9.81 -0.51 24.59
N VAL A 64 -9.89 0.64 23.90
CA VAL A 64 -10.99 1.60 24.09
C VAL A 64 -12.33 0.97 23.74
N THR A 65 -12.40 0.19 22.66
CA THR A 65 -13.61 -0.53 22.24
C THR A 65 -14.08 -1.55 23.29
N GLY A 66 -13.16 -2.37 23.80
CA GLY A 66 -13.46 -3.37 24.84
C GLY A 66 -13.96 -2.73 26.14
N LEU A 67 -13.28 -1.70 26.64
CA LEU A 67 -13.72 -0.93 27.82
C LEU A 67 -15.08 -0.28 27.60
N ALA A 68 -15.31 0.29 26.42
CA ALA A 68 -16.56 0.92 26.05
C ALA A 68 -17.73 -0.08 26.02
N HIS A 69 -17.52 -1.32 25.57
CA HIS A 69 -18.51 -2.40 25.66
C HIS A 69 -18.85 -2.76 27.12
N CYS A 70 -17.85 -2.87 28.00
CA CYS A 70 -18.08 -3.12 29.43
C CYS A 70 -18.89 -1.99 30.09
N VAL A 71 -18.57 -0.73 29.79
CA VAL A 71 -19.34 0.43 30.29
C VAL A 71 -20.76 0.42 29.72
N THR A 72 -20.94 0.09 28.44
CA THR A 72 -22.27 -0.02 27.81
C THR A 72 -23.11 -1.10 28.49
N ALA A 73 -22.51 -2.26 28.79
CA ALA A 73 -23.17 -3.36 29.49
C ALA A 73 -23.60 -3.00 30.92
N ALA A 74 -22.81 -2.20 31.63
CA ALA A 74 -23.15 -1.70 32.97
C ALA A 74 -24.26 -0.65 32.90
N ALA A 75 -24.23 0.25 31.92
CA ALA A 75 -25.15 1.37 31.77
C ALA A 75 -26.53 0.96 31.20
N LEU A 76 -26.61 -0.13 30.41
CA LEU A 76 -27.82 -0.59 29.73
C LEU A 76 -28.76 -1.40 30.65
N GLY A 77 -29.20 -0.79 31.76
CA GLY A 77 -30.05 -1.43 32.77
C GLY A 77 -31.42 -1.92 32.28
N ALA A 78 -31.87 -1.45 31.11
CA ALA A 78 -33.10 -1.90 30.48
C ALA A 78 -33.02 -3.34 29.91
N ALA A 79 -31.84 -3.81 29.52
CA ALA A 79 -31.61 -5.16 29.00
C ALA A 79 -31.57 -6.20 30.13
N ARG A 80 -31.88 -7.47 29.81
CA ARG A 80 -31.78 -8.55 30.81
C ARG A 80 -30.32 -8.78 31.23
N ARG A 81 -30.12 -9.23 32.48
CA ARG A 81 -28.80 -9.54 33.03
C ARG A 81 -27.95 -10.47 32.15
N PRO A 82 -28.48 -11.56 31.56
CA PRO A 82 -27.69 -12.44 30.69
C PRO A 82 -27.11 -11.71 29.47
N GLY A 83 -27.89 -10.85 28.80
CA GLY A 83 -27.40 -10.07 27.67
C GLY A 83 -26.34 -9.04 28.06
N ARG A 84 -26.49 -8.41 29.23
CA ARG A 84 -25.45 -7.51 29.75
C ARG A 84 -24.16 -8.25 30.08
N ILE A 85 -24.25 -9.43 30.68
CA ILE A 85 -23.09 -10.28 30.96
C ILE A 85 -22.40 -10.67 29.65
N ALA A 86 -23.16 -11.12 28.65
CA ALA A 86 -22.61 -11.45 27.33
C ALA A 86 -21.91 -10.26 26.66
N LEU A 87 -22.51 -9.05 26.71
CA LEU A 87 -21.89 -7.84 26.17
C LEU A 87 -20.60 -7.45 26.92
N ALA A 88 -20.60 -7.57 28.26
CA ALA A 88 -19.41 -7.31 29.07
C ALA A 88 -18.29 -8.32 28.78
N LEU A 89 -18.62 -9.61 28.66
CA LEU A 89 -17.67 -10.66 28.29
C LEU A 89 -17.15 -10.45 26.85
N GLY A 90 -17.99 -9.99 25.92
CA GLY A 90 -17.55 -9.60 24.57
C GLY A 90 -16.52 -8.46 24.62
N GLY A 91 -16.75 -7.43 25.44
CA GLY A 91 -15.78 -6.36 25.68
C GLY A 91 -14.47 -6.85 26.30
N LEU A 92 -14.54 -7.77 27.29
CA LEU A 92 -13.35 -8.39 27.88
C LEU A 92 -12.59 -9.26 26.88
N ALA A 93 -13.30 -9.99 26.00
CA ALA A 93 -12.68 -10.74 24.91
C ALA A 93 -12.00 -9.81 23.90
N THR A 94 -12.59 -8.65 23.58
CA THR A 94 -11.92 -7.62 22.76
C THR A 94 -10.64 -7.09 23.42
N LEU A 95 -10.61 -6.91 24.74
CA LEU A 95 -9.38 -6.57 25.47
C LEU A 95 -8.34 -7.69 25.38
N ALA A 96 -8.77 -8.95 25.44
CA ALA A 96 -7.89 -10.11 25.28
C ALA A 96 -7.30 -10.18 23.86
N VAL A 97 -8.06 -9.82 22.82
CA VAL A 97 -7.54 -9.68 21.43
C VAL A 97 -6.39 -8.66 21.40
N ALA A 98 -6.54 -7.52 22.08
CA ALA A 98 -5.48 -6.51 22.15
C ALA A 98 -4.24 -7.00 22.93
N ALA A 99 -4.42 -7.86 23.93
CA ALA A 99 -3.36 -8.41 24.75
C ALA A 99 -2.65 -9.63 24.12
N ALA A 100 -3.29 -10.28 23.15
CA ALA A 100 -2.75 -11.43 22.42
C ALA A 100 -2.61 -11.09 20.93
N PRO A 101 -1.72 -10.17 20.52
CA PRO A 101 -1.55 -9.77 19.13
C PRO A 101 -1.06 -10.92 18.25
N LEU A 102 -1.30 -10.81 16.94
CA LEU A 102 -0.67 -11.69 15.95
C LEU A 102 0.84 -11.43 15.90
N PRO A 103 1.69 -12.44 15.63
CA PRO A 103 3.13 -12.22 15.48
C PRO A 103 3.47 -11.29 14.31
N SER A 104 2.84 -11.52 13.15
CA SER A 104 2.98 -10.70 11.94
C SER A 104 1.64 -10.59 11.20
N ARG A 105 1.63 -9.91 10.05
CA ARG A 105 0.42 -9.72 9.23
C ARG A 105 -0.01 -10.99 8.47
N THR A 106 0.94 -11.89 8.21
CA THR A 106 0.75 -13.14 7.48
C THR A 106 0.62 -14.35 8.41
N GLU A 107 1.09 -14.24 9.65
CA GLU A 107 1.06 -15.35 10.62
C GLU A 107 -0.27 -15.46 11.37
N SER A 108 -0.65 -16.69 11.70
CA SER A 108 -1.82 -16.99 12.51
C SER A 108 -1.43 -17.32 13.96
N SER A 109 -2.36 -17.11 14.90
CA SER A 109 -2.18 -17.48 16.32
C SER A 109 -3.45 -18.12 16.86
N SER A 110 -3.33 -19.34 17.38
CA SER A 110 -4.47 -20.09 17.94
C SER A 110 -5.11 -19.36 19.12
N LEU A 111 -4.29 -18.75 19.99
CA LEU A 111 -4.75 -17.93 21.11
C LEU A 111 -5.54 -16.73 20.60
N HIS A 112 -4.98 -15.99 19.64
CA HIS A 112 -5.62 -14.81 19.05
C HIS A 112 -6.96 -15.18 18.41
N THR A 113 -6.98 -16.19 17.55
CA THR A 113 -8.19 -16.67 16.87
C THR A 113 -9.27 -17.09 17.86
N THR A 114 -8.89 -17.73 18.97
CA THR A 114 -9.84 -18.14 20.02
C THR A 114 -10.49 -16.94 20.70
N VAL A 115 -9.68 -15.95 21.13
CA VAL A 115 -10.23 -14.77 21.82
C VAL A 115 -11.02 -13.86 20.87
N ALA A 116 -10.61 -13.75 19.60
CA ALA A 116 -11.34 -13.01 18.56
C ALA A 116 -12.69 -13.67 18.26
N THR A 117 -12.71 -14.99 18.06
CA THR A 117 -13.94 -15.77 17.85
C THR A 117 -14.90 -15.60 19.03
N LEU A 118 -14.39 -15.71 20.25
CA LEU A 118 -15.19 -15.52 21.47
C LEU A 118 -15.80 -14.12 21.52
N SER A 119 -15.03 -13.08 21.19
CA SER A 119 -15.50 -11.69 21.11
C SER A 119 -16.68 -11.56 20.13
N PHE A 120 -16.51 -12.00 18.89
CA PHE A 120 -17.54 -11.93 17.85
C PHE A 120 -18.80 -12.69 18.23
N VAL A 121 -18.68 -13.92 18.73
CA VAL A 121 -19.84 -14.74 19.13
C VAL A 121 -20.62 -14.09 20.26
N LEU A 122 -19.95 -13.55 21.28
CA LEU A 122 -20.60 -12.87 22.40
C LEU A 122 -21.29 -11.57 21.94
N LEU A 123 -20.66 -10.79 21.05
CA LEU A 123 -21.24 -9.59 20.47
C LEU A 123 -22.39 -9.88 19.48
N GLY A 124 -22.45 -11.07 18.89
CA GLY A 124 -23.60 -11.53 18.11
C GLY A 124 -24.75 -12.07 18.98
N LEU A 125 -24.43 -12.73 20.10
CA LEU A 125 -25.39 -13.44 20.95
C LEU A 125 -26.10 -12.54 21.97
N TRP A 126 -25.43 -11.49 22.46
CA TRP A 126 -25.97 -10.64 23.52
C TRP A 126 -27.36 -10.03 23.26
N PRO A 127 -27.81 -9.71 22.01
CA PRO A 127 -29.14 -9.18 21.76
C PRO A 127 -30.23 -10.19 22.12
N VAL A 128 -30.01 -11.46 21.77
CA VAL A 128 -30.92 -12.57 22.07
C VAL A 128 -31.07 -12.73 23.58
N LEU A 129 -29.95 -12.72 24.29
CA LEU A 129 -29.88 -12.86 25.75
C LEU A 129 -30.39 -11.62 26.50
N GLY A 130 -30.29 -10.44 25.88
CA GLY A 130 -30.77 -9.17 26.40
C GLY A 130 -32.28 -8.94 26.20
N ALA A 131 -32.91 -9.71 25.31
CA ALA A 131 -34.28 -9.53 24.86
C ALA A 131 -35.33 -9.71 25.97
N ARG A 132 -36.36 -8.85 25.96
CA ARG A 132 -37.49 -8.85 26.90
C ARG A 132 -38.81 -9.09 26.19
N ARG A 133 -39.81 -9.53 26.95
CA ARG A 133 -41.20 -9.65 26.47
C ARG A 133 -41.79 -8.25 26.24
N ASP A 134 -41.63 -7.37 27.23
CA ASP A 134 -42.11 -5.99 27.23
C ASP A 134 -40.98 -5.00 27.52
N GLY A 135 -41.08 -3.79 26.94
CA GLY A 135 -40.06 -2.74 27.06
C GLY A 135 -39.78 -2.01 25.73
N PRO A 136 -38.62 -1.35 25.63
CA PRO A 136 -38.16 -0.64 24.43
C PRO A 136 -38.18 -1.55 23.20
N LEU A 137 -38.64 -1.03 22.04
CA LEU A 137 -38.86 -1.83 20.82
C LEU A 137 -37.61 -2.64 20.41
N VAL A 138 -36.43 -2.02 20.49
CA VAL A 138 -35.13 -2.65 20.18
C VAL A 138 -34.77 -3.85 21.07
N LEU A 139 -35.34 -3.92 22.28
CA LEU A 139 -35.12 -5.03 23.22
C LEU A 139 -36.27 -6.06 23.17
N ARG A 140 -37.34 -5.84 22.41
CA ARG A 140 -38.42 -6.81 22.30
C ARG A 140 -37.93 -8.02 21.51
N ARG A 141 -38.36 -9.23 21.90
CA ARG A 141 -38.01 -10.48 21.21
C ARG A 141 -38.19 -10.40 19.69
N ARG A 142 -39.27 -9.76 19.22
CA ARG A 142 -39.56 -9.59 17.78
C ARG A 142 -38.51 -8.82 16.99
N VAL A 143 -37.65 -8.04 17.66
CA VAL A 143 -36.58 -7.25 17.03
C VAL A 143 -35.21 -7.80 17.40
N ALA A 144 -34.98 -8.05 18.69
CA ALA A 144 -33.68 -8.47 19.20
C ALA A 144 -33.28 -9.89 18.76
N TRP A 145 -34.24 -10.81 18.56
CA TRP A 145 -33.93 -12.17 18.11
C TRP A 145 -33.56 -12.24 16.62
N PRO A 146 -34.35 -11.66 15.68
CA PRO A 146 -33.91 -11.60 14.29
C PRO A 146 -32.57 -10.88 14.12
N ALA A 147 -32.35 -9.78 14.84
CA ALA A 147 -31.08 -9.07 14.81
C ALA A 147 -29.92 -9.93 15.33
N GLY A 148 -30.10 -10.61 16.46
CA GLY A 148 -29.09 -11.54 16.97
C GLY A 148 -28.83 -12.71 16.01
N ALA A 149 -29.86 -13.23 15.34
CA ALA A 149 -29.69 -14.27 14.32
C ALA A 149 -28.88 -13.76 13.11
N VAL A 150 -29.17 -12.56 12.61
CA VAL A 150 -28.40 -11.94 11.53
C VAL A 150 -26.95 -11.71 11.94
N LEU A 151 -26.69 -11.20 13.15
CA LEU A 151 -25.33 -11.00 13.65
C LEU A 151 -24.58 -12.33 13.81
N LEU A 152 -25.23 -13.36 14.35
CA LEU A 152 -24.62 -14.69 14.49
C LEU A 152 -24.35 -15.36 13.15
N LEU A 153 -25.22 -15.20 12.15
CA LEU A 153 -24.98 -15.66 10.78
C LEU A 153 -23.81 -14.90 10.14
N ALA A 154 -23.74 -13.58 10.34
CA ALA A 154 -22.62 -12.77 9.88
C ALA A 154 -21.30 -13.22 10.53
N VAL A 155 -21.30 -13.50 11.84
CA VAL A 155 -20.12 -14.04 12.55
C VAL A 155 -19.76 -15.44 12.04
N ALA A 156 -20.73 -16.34 11.86
CA ALA A 156 -20.48 -17.68 11.34
C ALA A 156 -19.88 -17.65 9.93
N SER A 157 -20.26 -16.66 9.11
CA SER A 157 -19.71 -16.50 7.76
C SER A 157 -18.22 -16.17 7.73
N LEU A 158 -17.61 -15.69 8.82
CA LEU A 158 -16.16 -15.50 8.91
C LEU A 158 -15.40 -16.83 8.87
N GLY A 159 -15.96 -17.88 9.47
CA GLY A 159 -15.35 -19.22 9.44
C GLY A 159 -15.40 -19.86 8.05
N VAL A 160 -16.43 -19.55 7.25
CA VAL A 160 -16.59 -20.04 5.87
C VAL A 160 -15.69 -19.27 4.90
N GLY A 161 -15.40 -17.99 5.20
CA GLY A 161 -14.58 -17.11 4.38
C GLY A 161 -13.07 -17.17 4.66
N LEU A 162 -12.60 -18.09 5.51
CA LEU A 162 -11.17 -18.26 5.80
C LEU A 162 -10.42 -18.62 4.50
N GLY A 163 -9.37 -17.86 4.19
CA GLY A 163 -8.55 -18.04 2.97
C GLY A 163 -9.10 -17.41 1.69
N GLY A 164 -10.24 -16.69 1.74
CA GLY A 164 -10.75 -15.95 0.59
C GLY A 164 -10.05 -14.59 0.40
N GLY A 165 -9.77 -14.21 -0.85
CA GLY A 165 -9.12 -12.92 -1.22
C GLY A 165 -9.90 -11.63 -0.88
N SER A 166 -10.92 -11.71 -0.03
CA SER A 166 -11.67 -10.55 0.49
C SER A 166 -11.98 -10.66 2.00
N PHE A 167 -11.23 -11.51 2.72
CA PHE A 167 -11.43 -11.78 4.14
C PHE A 167 -11.39 -10.49 4.98
N GLY A 168 -10.40 -9.62 4.77
CA GLY A 168 -10.27 -8.34 5.46
C GLY A 168 -11.48 -7.42 5.32
N LEU A 169 -12.08 -7.32 4.13
CA LEU A 169 -13.31 -6.54 3.93
C LEU A 169 -14.49 -7.17 4.68
N HIS A 170 -14.63 -8.49 4.56
CA HIS A 170 -15.69 -9.25 5.18
C HIS A 170 -15.65 -9.13 6.71
N GLU A 171 -14.47 -9.28 7.31
CA GLU A 171 -14.24 -9.09 8.74
C GLU A 171 -14.65 -7.69 9.21
N ARG A 172 -14.27 -6.63 8.48
CA ARG A 172 -14.65 -5.24 8.80
C ARG A 172 -16.16 -5.04 8.77
N LEU A 173 -16.86 -5.63 7.81
CA LEU A 173 -18.33 -5.56 7.75
C LEU A 173 -18.96 -6.24 8.96
N VAL A 174 -18.50 -7.43 9.33
CA VAL A 174 -19.00 -8.16 10.50
C VAL A 174 -18.67 -7.43 11.81
N ALA A 175 -17.46 -6.89 11.94
CA ALA A 175 -17.02 -6.07 13.08
C ALA A 175 -17.85 -4.78 13.20
N ALA A 176 -18.09 -4.08 12.09
CA ALA A 176 -18.95 -2.91 12.05
C ALA A 176 -20.38 -3.24 12.51
N LEU A 177 -20.97 -4.33 12.01
CA LEU A 177 -22.31 -4.76 12.40
C LEU A 177 -22.41 -5.08 13.90
N THR A 178 -21.43 -5.79 14.44
CA THR A 178 -21.41 -6.22 15.85
C THR A 178 -21.15 -5.04 16.81
N VAL A 179 -20.33 -4.05 16.44
CA VAL A 179 -20.11 -2.84 17.26
C VAL A 179 -21.27 -1.83 17.17
N LEU A 180 -21.97 -1.76 16.03
CA LEU A 180 -23.12 -0.85 15.84
C LEU A 180 -24.35 -1.27 16.64
N TRP A 181 -24.59 -2.56 16.83
CA TRP A 181 -25.82 -3.02 17.48
C TRP A 181 -25.98 -2.58 18.95
N PRO A 182 -24.92 -2.58 19.79
CA PRO A 182 -24.93 -1.92 21.10
C PRO A 182 -25.36 -0.46 21.05
N LEU A 183 -24.89 0.30 20.05
CA LEU A 183 -25.27 1.70 19.86
C LEU A 183 -26.75 1.83 19.45
N VAL A 184 -27.22 1.02 18.49
CA VAL A 184 -28.64 0.97 18.09
C VAL A 184 -29.53 0.69 19.30
N THR A 185 -29.14 -0.26 20.15
CA THR A 185 -29.89 -0.62 21.34
C THR A 185 -29.87 0.50 22.38
N ALA A 186 -28.70 1.10 22.66
CA ALA A 186 -28.57 2.22 23.59
C ALA A 186 -29.40 3.44 23.16
N VAL A 187 -29.38 3.78 21.86
CA VAL A 187 -30.18 4.86 21.28
C VAL A 187 -31.67 4.52 21.27
N GLY A 188 -32.06 3.28 20.97
CA GLY A 188 -33.45 2.84 21.03
C GLY A 188 -34.01 2.89 22.46
N VAL A 189 -33.19 2.52 23.47
CA VAL A 189 -33.53 2.68 24.89
C VAL A 189 -33.63 4.17 25.26
N TRP A 190 -32.68 4.99 24.80
CA TRP A 190 -32.69 6.46 24.99
C TRP A 190 -33.97 7.10 24.46
N TRP A 191 -34.40 6.77 23.25
CA TRP A 191 -35.64 7.28 22.65
C TRP A 191 -36.89 6.77 23.36
N SER A 192 -36.91 5.48 23.73
CA SER A 192 -38.05 4.90 24.46
C SER A 192 -38.26 5.53 25.85
N ALA A 193 -37.21 6.11 26.43
CA ALA A 193 -37.26 6.86 27.67
C ALA A 193 -37.81 8.29 27.50
N GLY A 194 -38.20 8.69 26.29
CA GLY A 194 -38.67 10.04 25.97
C GLY A 194 -37.55 11.07 25.86
N HIS A 195 -36.29 10.65 25.93
CA HIS A 195 -35.17 11.55 25.71
C HIS A 195 -34.98 11.78 24.20
N ARG A 196 -35.10 13.05 23.78
CA ARG A 196 -34.75 13.47 22.41
C ARG A 196 -33.23 13.45 22.24
N VAL A 197 -32.74 13.33 21.00
CA VAL A 197 -31.30 13.40 20.73
C VAL A 197 -30.81 14.81 21.04
N GLY A 198 -30.08 14.94 22.14
CA GLY A 198 -29.31 16.12 22.49
C GLY A 198 -30.10 17.37 22.90
N SER A 199 -29.38 18.36 23.41
CA SER A 199 -29.91 19.72 23.57
C SER A 199 -30.16 20.35 22.20
N ARG A 200 -30.88 21.48 22.12
CA ARG A 200 -31.00 22.25 20.87
C ARG A 200 -29.62 22.51 20.22
N ARG A 201 -28.58 22.68 21.04
CA ARG A 201 -27.19 22.87 20.57
C ARG A 201 -26.66 21.64 19.83
N VAL A 202 -26.87 20.43 20.35
CA VAL A 202 -26.44 19.19 19.70
C VAL A 202 -27.17 18.99 18.38
N LEU A 203 -28.48 19.29 18.34
CA LEU A 203 -29.23 19.22 17.08
C LEU A 203 -28.71 20.24 16.06
N HIS A 204 -28.37 21.47 16.48
CA HIS A 204 -27.78 22.46 15.60
C HIS A 204 -26.41 22.01 15.07
N VAL A 205 -25.57 21.41 15.93
CA VAL A 205 -24.26 20.85 15.54
C VAL A 205 -24.43 19.73 14.52
N LEU A 206 -25.30 18.75 14.80
CA LEU A 206 -25.59 17.67 13.85
C LEU A 206 -26.17 18.18 12.53
N THR A 207 -27.02 19.21 12.58
CA THR A 207 -27.55 19.87 11.38
C THR A 207 -26.42 20.55 10.60
N ALA A 208 -25.52 21.26 11.27
CA ALA A 208 -24.38 21.92 10.62
C ALA A 208 -23.41 20.90 10.00
N LEU A 209 -23.13 19.79 10.69
CA LEU A 209 -22.31 18.69 10.17
C LEU A 209 -22.96 18.04 8.94
N GLY A 210 -24.26 17.73 9.01
CA GLY A 210 -25.02 17.19 7.88
C GLY A 210 -25.07 18.15 6.69
N LEU A 211 -25.24 19.45 6.94
CA LEU A 211 -25.16 20.50 5.92
C LEU A 211 -23.76 20.58 5.29
N THR A 212 -22.71 20.45 6.09
CA THR A 212 -21.32 20.48 5.60
C THR A 212 -21.05 19.30 4.69
N ALA A 213 -21.42 18.07 5.12
CA ALA A 213 -21.31 16.88 4.29
C ALA A 213 -22.12 17.01 2.99
N GLY A 214 -23.35 17.53 3.07
CA GLY A 214 -24.17 17.82 1.90
C GLY A 214 -23.49 18.81 0.96
N CYS A 215 -22.92 19.90 1.48
CA CYS A 215 -22.21 20.90 0.69
C CYS A 215 -21.02 20.31 -0.06
N VAL A 216 -20.26 19.40 0.57
CA VAL A 216 -19.16 18.68 -0.09
C VAL A 216 -19.67 17.83 -1.26
N VAL A 217 -20.73 17.04 -1.04
CA VAL A 217 -21.33 16.21 -2.10
C VAL A 217 -21.87 17.06 -3.24
N ALA A 218 -22.59 18.15 -2.94
CA ALA A 218 -23.13 19.06 -3.94
C ALA A 218 -22.02 19.80 -4.71
N GLY A 219 -20.93 20.17 -4.02
CA GLY A 219 -19.76 20.76 -4.65
C GLY A 219 -19.09 19.81 -5.63
N VAL A 220 -18.82 18.57 -5.23
CA VAL A 220 -18.25 17.53 -6.12
C VAL A 220 -19.17 17.30 -7.32
N ALA A 221 -20.46 17.09 -7.09
CA ALA A 221 -21.44 16.89 -8.16
C ALA A 221 -21.51 18.05 -9.14
N ALA A 222 -21.35 19.30 -8.67
CA ALA A 222 -21.31 20.46 -9.55
C ALA A 222 -20.08 20.46 -10.48
N THR A 223 -18.94 19.96 -10.01
CA THR A 223 -17.76 19.78 -10.88
C THR A 223 -17.99 18.71 -11.94
N SER A 224 -18.77 17.67 -11.64
CA SER A 224 -19.13 16.63 -12.63
C SER A 224 -20.16 17.13 -13.65
N LEU A 225 -21.13 17.95 -13.21
CA LEU A 225 -22.17 18.52 -14.09
C LEU A 225 -21.63 19.62 -15.01
N ALA A 226 -20.64 20.38 -14.54
CA ALA A 226 -20.04 21.48 -15.29
C ALA A 226 -18.51 21.35 -15.21
N PRO A 227 -17.90 20.42 -15.97
CA PRO A 227 -16.47 20.18 -15.87
C PRO A 227 -15.62 21.39 -16.29
N VAL A 228 -14.36 21.39 -15.85
CA VAL A 228 -13.37 22.41 -16.21
C VAL A 228 -12.49 21.90 -17.33
N THR A 229 -12.08 22.77 -18.23
CA THR A 229 -11.08 22.41 -19.25
C THR A 229 -9.73 23.01 -18.87
N ALA A 230 -8.78 22.17 -18.50
CA ALA A 230 -7.36 22.53 -18.45
C ALA A 230 -6.82 22.58 -19.88
N GLN A 231 -5.99 23.57 -20.20
CA GLN A 231 -5.50 23.74 -21.57
C GLN A 231 -4.00 24.04 -21.59
N THR A 232 -3.31 23.36 -22.50
CA THR A 232 -1.96 23.70 -22.94
C THR A 232 -2.02 24.06 -24.43
N ARG A 233 -0.88 24.32 -25.05
CA ARG A 233 -0.73 24.57 -26.48
C ARG A 233 -1.16 23.37 -27.30
N THR A 234 -0.84 22.18 -26.83
CA THR A 234 -1.01 20.90 -27.54
C THR A 234 -2.18 20.07 -27.00
N TYR A 235 -2.58 20.24 -25.74
CA TYR A 235 -3.61 19.42 -25.10
C TYR A 235 -4.73 20.25 -24.50
N GLN A 236 -5.86 19.60 -24.33
CA GLN A 236 -6.92 20.04 -23.44
C GLN A 236 -7.35 18.84 -22.60
N ALA A 237 -7.65 19.03 -21.33
CA ALA A 237 -8.15 17.97 -20.46
C ALA A 237 -9.39 18.44 -19.73
N THR A 238 -10.41 17.60 -19.73
CA THR A 238 -11.61 17.83 -18.93
C THR A 238 -11.33 17.34 -17.52
N VAL A 239 -11.39 18.23 -16.51
CA VAL A 239 -11.03 17.95 -15.12
C VAL A 239 -12.27 18.05 -14.22
N THR A 240 -12.50 17.03 -13.41
CA THR A 240 -13.58 16.93 -12.43
C THR A 240 -13.07 16.36 -11.11
N LEU A 241 -13.82 16.60 -10.02
CA LEU A 241 -13.61 15.89 -8.77
C LEU A 241 -14.41 14.58 -8.78
N ASP A 242 -13.79 13.51 -8.31
CA ASP A 242 -14.41 12.21 -8.09
C ASP A 242 -14.88 12.10 -6.63
N GLY A 243 -16.14 11.70 -6.46
CA GLY A 243 -16.79 11.58 -5.16
C GLY A 243 -16.63 10.20 -4.52
N ASP A 244 -16.03 9.23 -5.23
CA ASP A 244 -15.76 7.91 -4.67
C ASP A 244 -14.70 8.00 -3.56
N PRO A 245 -15.04 7.72 -2.28
CA PRO A 245 -14.07 7.76 -1.19
C PRO A 245 -12.90 6.79 -1.37
N ARG A 246 -13.06 5.75 -2.19
CA ARG A 246 -12.00 4.77 -2.49
C ARG A 246 -10.88 5.35 -3.36
N ARG A 247 -11.16 6.44 -4.08
CA ARG A 247 -10.23 7.16 -4.95
C ARG A 247 -9.74 8.46 -4.30
N ALA A 248 -9.90 8.58 -2.98
CA ALA A 248 -9.41 9.74 -2.26
C ALA A 248 -7.89 9.84 -2.41
N GLY A 249 -7.40 11.03 -2.75
CA GLY A 249 -5.98 11.24 -3.03
C GLY A 249 -5.49 10.60 -4.33
N GLU A 250 -6.38 10.16 -5.22
CA GLU A 250 -6.00 9.63 -6.54
C GLU A 250 -6.17 10.72 -7.62
N LEU A 251 -5.28 10.73 -8.60
CA LEU A 251 -5.44 11.44 -9.87
C LEU A 251 -5.47 10.39 -10.99
N LEU A 252 -6.65 10.24 -11.61
CA LEU A 252 -6.89 9.33 -12.72
C LEU A 252 -7.02 10.15 -14.00
N ALA A 253 -6.08 9.96 -14.93
CA ALA A 253 -6.18 10.49 -16.29
C ALA A 253 -6.64 9.37 -17.25
N GLU A 254 -7.90 9.42 -17.67
CA GLU A 254 -8.53 8.41 -18.53
C GLU A 254 -8.19 8.68 -19.98
N THR A 255 -7.56 7.71 -20.64
CA THR A 255 -7.18 7.86 -22.04
C THR A 255 -7.66 6.71 -22.90
N THR A 256 -7.78 6.93 -24.21
CA THR A 256 -8.25 5.91 -25.17
C THR A 256 -7.30 4.72 -25.30
N PHE A 257 -6.06 4.83 -24.80
CA PHE A 257 -5.01 3.82 -24.96
C PHE A 257 -4.54 3.24 -23.62
N GLY A 258 -5.26 3.50 -22.52
CA GLY A 258 -4.89 3.12 -21.16
C GLY A 258 -4.90 4.32 -20.21
N ASP A 259 -5.11 4.05 -18.93
CA ASP A 259 -5.24 5.07 -17.90
C ASP A 259 -3.89 5.38 -17.26
N VAL A 260 -3.69 6.64 -16.87
CA VAL A 260 -2.57 7.05 -16.01
C VAL A 260 -3.12 7.32 -14.63
N GLN A 261 -2.67 6.56 -13.63
CA GLN A 261 -3.08 6.69 -12.25
C GLN A 261 -1.91 7.18 -11.41
N VAL A 262 -2.15 8.20 -10.60
CA VAL A 262 -1.19 8.75 -9.65
C VAL A 262 -1.84 8.80 -8.27
N THR A 263 -1.28 8.09 -7.30
CA THR A 263 -1.79 8.09 -5.93
C THR A 263 -1.01 9.10 -5.08
N PHE A 264 -1.68 9.71 -4.12
CA PHE A 264 -1.13 10.70 -3.19
C PHE A 264 -1.57 10.41 -1.75
N SER A 265 -0.69 10.69 -0.80
CA SER A 265 -1.00 10.61 0.63
C SER A 265 -1.80 11.82 1.10
N GLY A 266 -3.11 11.65 1.30
CA GLY A 266 -3.96 12.69 1.86
C GLY A 266 -5.46 12.47 1.65
N LEU A 267 -6.28 13.31 2.31
CA LEU A 267 -7.74 13.19 2.35
C LEU A 267 -8.42 14.20 1.41
N ALA A 268 -8.02 14.23 0.14
CA ALA A 268 -8.68 15.02 -0.89
C ALA A 268 -9.65 14.16 -1.72
N PRO A 269 -10.75 14.73 -2.24
CA PRO A 269 -11.53 14.05 -3.29
C PRO A 269 -10.63 13.71 -4.48
N GLY A 270 -10.86 12.56 -5.12
CA GLY A 270 -10.11 12.16 -6.29
C GLY A 270 -10.21 13.18 -7.43
N ILE A 271 -9.24 13.20 -8.34
CA ILE A 271 -9.28 14.03 -9.54
C ILE A 271 -9.40 13.10 -10.74
N ARG A 272 -10.43 13.32 -11.56
CA ARG A 272 -10.54 12.66 -12.86
C ARG A 272 -10.21 13.66 -13.96
N ALA A 273 -9.33 13.28 -14.86
CA ALA A 273 -8.96 14.06 -16.02
C ALA A 273 -9.17 13.24 -17.30
N VAL A 274 -9.80 13.81 -18.31
CA VAL A 274 -9.93 13.18 -19.64
C VAL A 274 -9.13 14.02 -20.63
N PRO A 275 -7.85 13.72 -20.85
CA PRO A 275 -7.01 14.43 -21.82
C PRO A 275 -7.43 14.16 -23.26
N GLN A 276 -7.31 15.20 -24.08
CA GLN A 276 -7.58 15.21 -25.51
C GLN A 276 -6.54 16.07 -26.23
N VAL A 277 -6.19 15.66 -27.44
CA VAL A 277 -5.28 16.40 -28.33
C VAL A 277 -6.06 17.53 -29.01
N LYS A 278 -5.52 18.76 -28.98
CA LYS A 278 -6.19 19.92 -29.64
C LYS A 278 -6.15 19.79 -31.16
N ALA A 279 -7.21 20.20 -31.85
CA ALA A 279 -7.29 20.17 -33.32
C ALA A 279 -6.19 21.02 -34.01
N SER A 280 -5.69 22.07 -33.34
CA SER A 280 -4.61 22.94 -33.82
C SER A 280 -3.25 22.24 -33.97
N ILE A 281 -3.12 20.99 -33.52
CA ILE A 281 -1.92 20.16 -33.73
C ILE A 281 -1.78 19.68 -35.16
N ALA A 282 -2.86 19.61 -35.96
CA ALA A 282 -2.77 19.24 -37.36
C ALA A 282 -1.80 20.15 -38.14
N ASP A 283 -1.71 21.44 -37.77
CA ASP A 283 -0.78 22.42 -38.34
C ASP A 283 0.67 22.29 -37.84
N LEU A 284 0.87 21.66 -36.67
CA LEU A 284 2.20 21.37 -36.14
C LEU A 284 2.75 20.07 -36.72
N LEU A 285 1.90 19.06 -36.88
CA LEU A 285 2.25 17.75 -37.45
C LEU A 285 2.46 17.76 -38.96
N SER A 286 1.93 18.75 -39.67
CA SER A 286 2.16 18.93 -41.11
C SER A 286 3.57 19.46 -41.42
N ARG A 287 4.34 19.85 -40.39
CA ARG A 287 5.74 20.27 -40.53
C ARG A 287 6.66 19.04 -40.53
N PRO A 288 7.62 18.94 -41.47
CA PRO A 288 8.56 17.83 -41.47
C PRO A 288 9.46 17.87 -40.21
N LYS A 289 9.66 16.70 -39.56
CA LYS A 289 10.54 16.45 -38.39
C LYS A 289 10.09 17.05 -37.04
N VAL A 290 8.89 16.72 -36.57
CA VAL A 290 8.44 17.06 -35.20
C VAL A 290 8.94 16.01 -34.20
N SER A 291 9.83 16.38 -33.27
CA SER A 291 10.30 15.51 -32.19
C SER A 291 9.31 15.44 -31.02
N LEU A 292 9.29 14.33 -30.28
CA LEU A 292 8.48 14.15 -29.05
C LEU A 292 8.68 15.29 -28.02
N SER A 293 9.91 15.79 -27.89
CA SER A 293 10.25 16.91 -27.01
C SER A 293 9.54 18.22 -27.36
N SER A 294 9.19 18.42 -28.64
CA SER A 294 8.48 19.62 -29.11
C SER A 294 6.96 19.57 -28.89
N LEU A 295 6.42 18.37 -28.63
CA LEU A 295 5.01 18.12 -28.33
C LEU A 295 4.72 18.12 -26.82
N ARG A 296 5.74 17.84 -26.01
CA ARG A 296 5.68 17.85 -24.55
C ARG A 296 5.38 19.27 -24.02
N PRO A 297 4.38 19.46 -23.15
CA PRO A 297 4.15 20.74 -22.48
C PRO A 297 5.37 21.16 -21.66
N GLY A 298 5.71 22.45 -21.66
CA GLY A 298 6.78 22.95 -20.79
C GLY A 298 6.37 22.91 -19.31
N PRO A 299 7.32 22.82 -18.35
CA PRO A 299 7.00 22.80 -16.91
C PRO A 299 6.13 24.00 -16.45
N GLN A 300 6.49 25.22 -16.88
CA GLN A 300 5.74 26.44 -16.54
C GLN A 300 4.35 26.48 -17.18
N GLU A 301 4.22 25.95 -18.39
CA GLU A 301 2.94 25.84 -19.10
C GLU A 301 2.01 24.86 -18.37
N LEU A 302 2.55 23.71 -17.96
CA LEU A 302 1.83 22.69 -17.20
C LEU A 302 1.43 23.21 -15.81
N ASP A 303 2.29 23.97 -15.13
CA ASP A 303 1.97 24.65 -13.86
C ASP A 303 0.83 25.64 -13.99
N THR A 304 0.85 26.46 -15.03
CA THR A 304 -0.20 27.46 -15.29
C THR A 304 -1.53 26.78 -15.60
N ALA A 305 -1.52 25.78 -16.48
CA ALA A 305 -2.71 25.01 -16.84
C ALA A 305 -3.35 24.32 -15.62
N ILE A 306 -2.53 23.73 -14.74
CA ILE A 306 -2.99 23.09 -13.50
C ILE A 306 -3.53 24.11 -12.51
N ARG A 307 -2.87 25.26 -12.34
CA ARG A 307 -3.32 26.33 -11.44
C ARG A 307 -4.67 26.88 -11.86
N ASP A 308 -4.82 27.23 -13.14
CA ASP A 308 -6.05 27.82 -13.68
C ASP A 308 -7.20 26.83 -13.61
N ALA A 309 -6.94 25.56 -13.98
CA ALA A 309 -7.93 24.50 -13.84
C ALA A 309 -8.32 24.27 -12.37
N GLY A 310 -7.34 24.24 -11.46
CA GLY A 310 -7.57 24.07 -10.03
C GLY A 310 -8.46 25.18 -9.44
N VAL A 311 -8.19 26.45 -9.77
CA VAL A 311 -9.03 27.58 -9.35
C VAL A 311 -10.44 27.44 -9.92
N ALA A 312 -10.57 27.12 -11.20
CA ALA A 312 -11.87 26.96 -11.86
C ALA A 312 -12.69 25.79 -11.30
N VAL A 313 -12.04 24.69 -10.89
CA VAL A 313 -12.68 23.53 -10.26
C VAL A 313 -13.19 23.92 -8.88
N LEU A 314 -12.35 24.58 -8.07
CA LEU A 314 -12.73 25.05 -6.72
C LEU A 314 -13.86 26.07 -6.77
N LEU A 315 -13.90 26.94 -7.78
CA LEU A 315 -15.01 27.87 -7.99
C LEU A 315 -16.33 27.14 -8.27
N ARG A 316 -16.34 26.15 -9.18
CA ARG A 316 -17.54 25.33 -9.47
C ARG A 316 -18.00 24.54 -8.26
N PHE A 317 -17.06 23.98 -7.50
CA PHE A 317 -17.34 23.33 -6.23
C PHE A 317 -18.02 24.29 -5.25
N ALA A 318 -17.44 25.49 -5.05
CA ALA A 318 -17.99 26.49 -4.14
C ALA A 318 -19.40 26.94 -4.54
N LEU A 319 -19.66 27.10 -5.85
CA LEU A 319 -20.98 27.43 -6.38
C LEU A 319 -22.00 26.31 -6.15
N GLY A 320 -21.62 25.06 -6.39
CA GLY A 320 -22.48 23.90 -6.13
C GLY A 320 -22.85 23.76 -4.65
N ALA A 321 -21.86 23.92 -3.77
CA ALA A 321 -22.05 23.93 -2.33
C ALA A 321 -22.98 25.09 -1.89
N ALA A 322 -22.79 26.29 -2.46
CA ALA A 322 -23.63 27.46 -2.15
C ALA A 322 -25.08 27.23 -2.57
N LEU A 323 -25.31 26.65 -3.75
CA LEU A 323 -26.64 26.33 -4.24
C LEU A 323 -27.39 25.42 -3.27
N LEU A 324 -26.75 24.37 -2.75
CA LEU A 324 -27.37 23.49 -1.76
C LEU A 324 -27.74 24.26 -0.48
N ALA A 325 -26.81 25.07 0.05
CA ALA A 325 -27.05 25.87 1.25
C ALA A 325 -28.27 26.80 1.07
N LEU A 326 -28.38 27.46 -0.09
CA LEU A 326 -29.52 28.31 -0.45
C LEU A 326 -30.82 27.52 -0.59
N VAL A 327 -30.80 26.35 -1.23
CA VAL A 327 -31.97 25.48 -1.38
C VAL A 327 -32.49 25.01 -0.03
N VAL A 328 -31.62 24.62 0.91
CA VAL A 328 -32.06 24.18 2.24
C VAL A 328 -32.71 25.33 3.03
N VAL A 329 -32.10 26.52 3.01
CA VAL A 329 -32.67 27.71 3.66
C VAL A 329 -33.99 28.11 3.01
N GLY A 330 -34.05 28.08 1.67
CA GLY A 330 -35.25 28.41 0.88
C GLY A 330 -36.39 27.41 1.09
N ALA A 331 -36.11 26.12 1.05
CA ALA A 331 -37.09 25.06 1.29
C ALA A 331 -37.66 25.12 2.72
N TRP A 332 -36.82 25.44 3.71
CA TRP A 332 -37.29 25.67 5.07
C TRP A 332 -38.23 26.88 5.14
N ALA A 333 -37.86 27.99 4.50
CA ALA A 333 -38.64 29.23 4.49
C ALA A 333 -40.00 29.04 3.80
N LEU A 334 -40.02 28.35 2.66
CA LEU A 334 -41.22 28.04 1.88
C LEU A 334 -42.12 27.04 2.61
N GLY A 335 -41.55 25.95 3.12
CA GLY A 335 -42.31 24.90 3.81
C GLY A 335 -42.97 25.36 5.12
N ARG A 336 -42.32 26.30 5.84
CA ARG A 336 -42.87 26.87 7.08
C ARG A 336 -43.56 28.23 6.90
N ARG A 337 -43.54 28.79 5.69
CA ARG A 337 -44.07 30.12 5.34
C ARG A 337 -43.60 31.23 6.32
N ARG A 338 -42.34 31.16 6.76
CA ARG A 338 -41.74 32.07 7.76
C ARG A 338 -40.27 32.34 7.42
N ARG A 339 -39.70 33.44 7.95
CA ARG A 339 -38.27 33.74 7.79
C ARG A 339 -37.41 32.67 8.49
N PRO A 340 -36.33 32.19 7.85
CA PRO A 340 -35.43 31.20 8.46
C PRO A 340 -34.83 31.75 9.75
N PRO A 341 -34.68 30.90 10.79
CA PRO A 341 -34.09 31.35 12.03
C PRO A 341 -32.61 31.70 11.78
N PRO A 342 -32.05 32.71 12.48
CA PRO A 342 -30.70 33.20 12.22
C PRO A 342 -29.63 32.12 12.39
N TRP A 343 -29.85 31.15 13.29
CA TRP A 343 -28.93 30.03 13.49
C TRP A 343 -28.85 29.11 12.26
N LEU A 344 -29.94 28.92 11.50
CA LEU A 344 -29.93 28.08 10.31
C LEU A 344 -29.14 28.76 9.19
N VAL A 345 -29.35 30.07 9.00
CA VAL A 345 -28.58 30.87 8.04
C VAL A 345 -27.09 30.84 8.40
N ALA A 346 -26.75 31.07 9.68
CA ALA A 346 -25.38 30.99 10.16
C ALA A 346 -24.77 29.59 9.97
N ALA A 347 -25.52 28.52 10.26
CA ALA A 347 -25.08 27.15 10.06
C ALA A 347 -24.86 26.82 8.57
N SER A 348 -25.71 27.32 7.66
CA SER A 348 -25.55 27.15 6.22
C SER A 348 -24.33 27.89 5.68
N VAL A 349 -24.08 29.14 6.12
CA VAL A 349 -22.88 29.90 5.74
C VAL A 349 -21.62 29.24 6.29
N ALA A 350 -21.63 28.80 7.55
CA ALA A 350 -20.50 28.09 8.15
C ALA A 350 -20.23 26.76 7.43
N ALA A 351 -21.26 25.96 7.15
CA ALA A 351 -21.14 24.70 6.42
C ALA A 351 -20.57 24.89 5.01
N TRP A 352 -21.05 25.90 4.27
CA TRP A 352 -20.52 26.25 2.96
C TRP A 352 -19.04 26.68 3.03
N THR A 353 -18.70 27.52 4.01
CA THR A 353 -17.32 28.01 4.21
C THR A 353 -16.37 26.87 4.56
N VAL A 354 -16.76 26.02 5.52
CA VAL A 354 -15.96 24.87 5.95
C VAL A 354 -15.80 23.86 4.82
N ALA A 355 -16.87 23.55 4.07
CA ALA A 355 -16.79 22.66 2.93
C ALA A 355 -15.86 23.22 1.84
N THR A 356 -15.95 24.51 1.53
CA THR A 356 -15.15 25.14 0.46
C THR A 356 -13.69 25.28 0.85
N VAL A 357 -13.40 25.88 2.01
CA VAL A 357 -12.02 26.08 2.49
C VAL A 357 -11.37 24.74 2.85
N GLY A 358 -12.13 23.83 3.47
CA GLY A 358 -11.65 22.49 3.81
C GLY A 358 -11.26 21.67 2.59
N THR A 359 -12.09 21.64 1.55
CA THR A 359 -11.76 20.95 0.29
C THR A 359 -10.62 21.63 -0.46
N ALA A 360 -10.58 22.97 -0.50
CA ALA A 360 -9.47 23.69 -1.13
C ALA A 360 -8.13 23.39 -0.44
N ALA A 361 -8.12 23.41 0.89
CA ALA A 361 -6.95 23.06 1.68
C ALA A 361 -6.56 21.58 1.47
N SER A 362 -7.52 20.65 1.49
CA SER A 362 -7.22 19.23 1.30
C SER A 362 -6.62 18.96 -0.09
N VAL A 363 -7.21 19.52 -1.16
CA VAL A 363 -6.67 19.42 -2.52
C VAL A 363 -5.26 19.99 -2.60
N TYR A 364 -5.03 21.19 -2.05
CA TYR A 364 -3.70 21.83 -2.06
C TYR A 364 -2.64 21.02 -1.30
N THR A 365 -3.00 20.41 -0.17
CA THR A 365 -2.04 19.63 0.63
C THR A 365 -1.80 18.23 0.11
N THR A 366 -2.79 17.60 -0.53
CA THR A 366 -2.71 16.20 -1.00
C THR A 366 -1.97 16.11 -2.33
N TYR A 367 -2.29 16.96 -3.30
CA TYR A 367 -1.72 16.89 -4.66
C TYR A 367 -0.38 17.63 -4.77
N GLN A 368 0.58 17.22 -3.93
CA GLN A 368 1.95 17.73 -3.90
C GLN A 368 2.92 16.64 -4.38
N PRO A 369 4.00 16.98 -5.11
CA PRO A 369 5.01 16.00 -5.54
C PRO A 369 5.60 15.19 -4.37
N SER A 370 5.83 15.83 -3.22
CA SER A 370 6.39 15.16 -2.03
C SER A 370 5.43 14.16 -1.37
N ARG A 371 4.16 14.15 -1.76
CA ARG A 371 3.12 13.25 -1.22
C ARG A 371 2.72 12.15 -2.16
N GLN A 372 3.29 12.11 -3.36
CA GLN A 372 3.02 11.09 -4.36
C GLN A 372 3.46 9.70 -3.83
N GLY A 373 2.60 8.71 -4.08
CA GLY A 373 2.79 7.31 -3.68
C GLY A 373 3.28 6.49 -4.86
N THR A 374 2.35 6.10 -5.73
CA THR A 374 2.59 5.27 -6.91
C THR A 374 2.16 6.01 -8.18
N PHE A 375 2.89 5.76 -9.26
CA PHE A 375 2.51 6.15 -10.62
C PHE A 375 2.39 4.87 -11.44
N THR A 376 1.22 4.63 -12.02
CA THR A 376 0.95 3.45 -12.88
C THR A 376 0.34 3.89 -14.20
N ALA A 377 0.72 3.22 -15.29
CA ALA A 377 0.19 3.44 -16.63
C ALA A 377 -0.26 2.10 -17.22
N THR A 378 -1.53 1.98 -17.60
CA THR A 378 -2.12 0.71 -18.04
C THR A 378 -2.08 0.50 -19.57
N GLU A 379 -2.35 -0.73 -19.99
CA GLU A 379 -2.62 -1.15 -21.38
C GLU A 379 -1.54 -0.76 -22.41
N VAL A 380 -1.97 -0.19 -23.54
CA VAL A 380 -1.14 0.16 -24.70
C VAL A 380 -0.25 1.35 -24.39
N LEU A 381 -0.73 2.31 -23.60
CA LEU A 381 0.02 3.47 -23.16
C LEU A 381 1.22 3.06 -22.30
N GLY A 382 0.99 2.17 -21.34
CA GLY A 382 2.08 1.51 -20.61
C GLY A 382 3.06 0.86 -21.59
N THR A 383 2.57 0.04 -22.53
CA THR A 383 3.41 -0.70 -23.49
C THR A 383 4.28 0.20 -24.36
N LEU A 384 3.77 1.37 -24.75
CA LEU A 384 4.46 2.29 -25.64
C LEU A 384 5.39 3.26 -24.90
N GLN A 385 5.06 3.63 -23.67
CA GLN A 385 5.98 4.37 -22.80
C GLN A 385 7.21 3.52 -22.47
N ARG A 386 7.01 2.19 -22.36
CA ARG A 386 8.04 1.18 -22.12
C ARG A 386 8.97 0.92 -23.32
N ASN A 387 8.55 1.25 -24.54
CA ASN A 387 9.26 0.91 -25.79
C ASN A 387 9.64 2.13 -26.63
N GLN A 388 9.83 3.30 -26.01
CA GLN A 388 10.16 4.54 -26.73
C GLN A 388 11.39 4.40 -27.66
N GLY A 389 12.34 3.52 -27.34
CA GLY A 389 13.49 3.19 -28.19
C GLY A 389 13.14 2.42 -29.47
N LEU A 390 12.17 1.49 -29.45
CA LEU A 390 11.75 0.71 -30.63
C LEU A 390 11.05 1.57 -31.69
N LEU A 391 10.37 2.64 -31.25
CA LEU A 391 9.67 3.55 -32.14
C LEU A 391 10.61 4.53 -32.85
N GLY A 392 11.79 4.82 -32.30
CA GLY A 392 12.79 5.67 -32.95
C GLY A 392 13.22 5.12 -34.32
N ASP A 393 13.33 3.79 -34.44
CA ASP A 393 13.71 3.12 -35.70
C ASP A 393 12.51 2.91 -36.65
N VAL A 394 11.31 2.62 -36.11
CA VAL A 394 10.06 2.46 -36.89
C VAL A 394 9.50 3.80 -37.38
N GLU A 395 9.84 4.90 -36.72
CA GLU A 395 9.52 6.28 -37.10
C GLU A 395 10.09 6.68 -38.47
N THR A 396 11.13 5.98 -38.94
CA THR A 396 11.65 6.13 -40.31
C THR A 396 10.72 5.51 -41.37
N ARG A 397 9.74 4.66 -40.98
CA ARG A 397 8.86 3.94 -41.94
C ARG A 397 7.34 4.01 -41.68
N ALA A 398 6.86 4.51 -40.54
CA ALA A 398 5.43 4.52 -40.21
C ALA A 398 4.79 5.92 -40.32
N THR A 399 4.67 6.46 -41.52
CA THR A 399 4.24 7.86 -41.78
C THR A 399 2.74 8.14 -41.67
N GLN A 400 1.89 7.23 -41.20
CA GLN A 400 0.42 7.46 -41.26
C GLN A 400 -0.40 7.14 -40.01
N ALA A 401 0.16 6.57 -38.93
CA ALA A 401 -0.65 6.11 -37.78
C ALA A 401 -0.36 6.71 -36.39
N VAL A 402 0.70 7.50 -36.16
CA VAL A 402 1.19 7.74 -34.78
C VAL A 402 1.17 9.18 -34.22
N PRO A 403 0.50 10.22 -34.78
CA PRO A 403 0.56 11.54 -34.13
C PRO A 403 -0.17 11.66 -32.80
N TYR A 404 -1.36 11.06 -32.67
CA TYR A 404 -2.14 11.11 -31.43
C TYR A 404 -1.42 10.37 -30.29
N LEU A 405 -0.80 9.24 -30.64
CA LEU A 405 -0.10 8.36 -29.70
C LEU A 405 1.18 8.99 -29.16
N ARG A 406 1.97 9.65 -30.03
CA ARG A 406 3.15 10.43 -29.61
C ARG A 406 2.78 11.54 -28.64
N ASN A 407 1.67 12.22 -28.90
CA ASN A 407 1.17 13.23 -28.00
C ASN A 407 0.80 12.61 -26.64
N LEU A 408 0.08 11.49 -26.64
CA LEU A 408 -0.33 10.87 -25.39
C LEU A 408 0.86 10.41 -24.53
N LEU A 409 1.89 9.87 -25.17
CA LEU A 409 3.17 9.53 -24.54
C LEU A 409 3.87 10.77 -23.96
N ALA A 410 3.97 11.86 -24.72
CA ALA A 410 4.59 13.09 -24.25
C ALA A 410 3.88 13.68 -23.03
N LEU A 411 2.53 13.55 -22.96
CA LEU A 411 1.75 13.97 -21.80
C LEU A 411 1.99 13.05 -20.59
N SER A 412 1.98 11.72 -20.78
CA SER A 412 2.27 10.75 -19.72
C SER A 412 3.65 11.00 -19.11
N THR A 413 4.68 11.17 -19.96
CA THR A 413 6.05 11.48 -19.52
C THR A 413 6.13 12.82 -18.80
N ALA A 414 5.39 13.85 -19.23
CA ALA A 414 5.34 15.14 -18.53
C ALA A 414 4.68 15.04 -17.14
N LEU A 415 3.62 14.24 -17.01
CA LEU A 415 2.94 13.98 -15.73
C LEU A 415 3.82 13.15 -14.78
N GLN A 416 4.47 12.11 -15.31
CA GLN A 416 5.48 11.34 -14.59
C GLN A 416 6.60 12.25 -14.08
N GLN A 417 7.11 13.14 -14.94
CA GLN A 417 8.16 14.10 -14.56
C GLN A 417 7.71 15.06 -13.45
N LYS A 418 6.47 15.54 -13.52
CA LYS A 418 5.93 16.47 -12.52
C LYS A 418 5.63 15.82 -11.17
N TYR A 419 5.13 14.58 -11.16
CA TYR A 419 4.58 13.97 -9.94
C TYR A 419 5.38 12.78 -9.41
N ALA A 420 6.03 11.98 -10.27
CA ALA A 420 6.82 10.82 -9.86
C ALA A 420 8.33 11.11 -9.82
N ALA A 421 8.80 12.11 -10.58
CA ALA A 421 10.21 12.34 -10.83
C ALA A 421 10.82 13.49 -10.00
N GLY A 422 10.31 13.74 -8.79
CA GLY A 422 10.96 14.69 -7.86
C GLY A 422 12.45 14.39 -7.58
N SER A 423 12.97 13.26 -8.08
CA SER A 423 14.33 12.78 -7.91
C SER A 423 15.09 12.44 -9.22
N LEU A 424 14.51 12.63 -10.41
CA LEU A 424 15.21 12.41 -11.72
C LEU A 424 15.70 13.71 -12.37
N GLU A 425 15.75 14.84 -11.64
CA GLU A 425 16.37 16.08 -12.14
C GLU A 425 17.91 15.97 -12.28
N PHE A 426 18.50 14.87 -11.80
CA PHE A 426 19.94 14.63 -11.80
C PHE A 426 20.27 13.32 -12.53
N ASP A 427 21.44 13.27 -13.15
CA ASP A 427 21.98 12.02 -13.67
C ASP A 427 22.16 11.01 -12.53
N PRO A 428 21.71 9.75 -12.69
CA PRO A 428 21.78 8.75 -11.64
C PRO A 428 23.24 8.42 -11.32
N ALA A 429 23.55 8.26 -10.02
CA ALA A 429 24.87 7.84 -9.57
C ALA A 429 25.05 6.31 -9.64
N LEU A 430 23.97 5.55 -9.46
CA LEU A 430 23.97 4.10 -9.58
C LEU A 430 22.56 3.57 -9.89
N ARG A 431 22.47 2.64 -10.83
CA ARG A 431 21.26 1.87 -11.14
C ARG A 431 21.51 0.40 -10.84
N VAL A 432 20.74 -0.12 -9.88
CA VAL A 432 20.87 -1.50 -9.37
C VAL A 432 19.66 -2.31 -9.83
N LEU A 433 19.88 -3.40 -10.55
CA LEU A 433 18.83 -4.38 -10.86
C LEU A 433 18.75 -5.39 -9.71
N LEU A 434 17.57 -5.53 -9.10
CA LEU A 434 17.30 -6.52 -8.06
C LEU A 434 16.53 -7.70 -8.64
N VAL A 435 17.06 -8.89 -8.40
CA VAL A 435 16.44 -10.16 -8.79
C VAL A 435 16.50 -11.14 -7.62
N SER A 436 15.64 -12.16 -7.67
CA SER A 436 15.59 -13.23 -6.68
C SER A 436 14.82 -14.41 -7.24
N ASP A 437 14.99 -15.58 -6.65
CA ASP A 437 14.16 -16.78 -6.87
C ASP A 437 14.10 -17.15 -8.36
N ILE A 438 15.28 -17.27 -8.97
CA ILE A 438 15.46 -17.62 -10.38
C ILE A 438 15.11 -19.09 -10.61
N HIS A 439 15.37 -19.97 -9.64
CA HIS A 439 14.95 -21.38 -9.61
C HIS A 439 15.25 -22.13 -10.92
N GLY A 440 16.49 -22.08 -11.38
CA GLY A 440 16.88 -22.85 -12.57
C GLY A 440 16.42 -22.26 -13.91
N GLY A 441 15.72 -21.11 -13.92
CA GLY A 441 15.22 -20.49 -15.15
C GLY A 441 16.30 -19.77 -15.97
N LEU A 442 16.50 -20.17 -17.23
CA LEU A 442 17.46 -19.54 -18.14
C LEU A 442 16.90 -18.21 -18.73
N GLN A 443 16.77 -17.19 -17.88
CA GLN A 443 16.30 -15.84 -18.27
C GLN A 443 17.42 -14.79 -18.38
N TYR A 444 18.68 -15.19 -18.36
CA TYR A 444 19.83 -14.28 -18.51
C TYR A 444 19.87 -13.49 -19.83
N PRO A 445 19.45 -14.03 -21.00
CA PRO A 445 19.34 -13.22 -22.21
C PRO A 445 18.36 -12.04 -22.06
N LEU A 446 17.27 -12.26 -21.32
CA LEU A 446 16.32 -11.21 -20.98
C LEU A 446 16.95 -10.22 -19.99
N MET A 447 17.58 -10.71 -18.93
CA MET A 447 18.28 -9.87 -17.94
C MET A 447 19.35 -9.00 -18.60
N ARG A 448 20.12 -9.53 -19.56
CA ARG A 448 21.09 -8.75 -20.35
C ARG A 448 20.41 -7.63 -21.14
N THR A 449 19.26 -7.92 -21.75
CA THR A 449 18.48 -6.91 -22.46
C THR A 449 18.03 -5.79 -21.52
N ILE A 450 17.63 -6.13 -20.29
CA ILE A 450 17.28 -5.16 -19.24
C ILE A 450 18.53 -4.35 -18.84
N VAL A 451 19.66 -5.01 -18.60
CA VAL A 451 20.93 -4.36 -18.23
C VAL A 451 21.34 -3.33 -19.27
N GLU A 452 21.28 -3.67 -20.56
CA GLU A 452 21.62 -2.78 -21.66
C GLU A 452 20.62 -1.62 -21.83
N GLN A 453 19.32 -1.90 -21.81
CA GLN A 453 18.29 -0.89 -22.09
C GLN A 453 18.07 0.08 -20.94
N GLU A 454 18.12 -0.43 -19.72
CA GLU A 454 17.92 0.36 -18.52
C GLU A 454 19.24 0.91 -17.98
N SER A 455 20.38 0.69 -18.66
CA SER A 455 21.71 1.15 -18.23
C SER A 455 21.99 0.77 -16.77
N ILE A 456 21.89 -0.52 -16.47
CA ILE A 456 22.13 -1.06 -15.12
C ILE A 456 23.64 -1.14 -14.89
N ASP A 457 24.07 -0.69 -13.71
CA ASP A 457 25.49 -0.69 -13.32
C ASP A 457 25.87 -1.95 -12.55
N VAL A 458 24.93 -2.55 -11.81
CA VAL A 458 25.16 -3.74 -10.97
C VAL A 458 23.86 -4.53 -10.80
N VAL A 459 23.97 -5.85 -10.79
CA VAL A 459 22.88 -6.77 -10.45
C VAL A 459 23.06 -7.25 -9.02
N VAL A 460 21.99 -7.26 -8.22
CA VAL A 460 21.93 -7.85 -6.89
C VAL A 460 20.92 -8.99 -6.92
N ASP A 461 21.39 -10.19 -6.66
CA ASP A 461 20.59 -11.41 -6.58
C ASP A 461 20.44 -11.83 -5.11
N ALA A 462 19.19 -11.85 -4.65
CA ALA A 462 18.84 -12.17 -3.28
C ALA A 462 18.70 -13.68 -3.00
N GLY A 463 19.14 -14.56 -3.92
CA GLY A 463 19.27 -16.01 -3.69
C GLY A 463 18.17 -16.82 -4.34
N ASP A 464 18.23 -18.14 -4.10
CA ASP A 464 17.43 -19.16 -4.78
C ASP A 464 17.67 -19.16 -6.30
N LEU A 465 18.94 -19.30 -6.65
CA LEU A 465 19.42 -19.40 -8.03
C LEU A 465 19.01 -20.75 -8.67
N VAL A 466 19.07 -21.83 -7.89
CA VAL A 466 18.75 -23.20 -8.29
C VAL A 466 17.60 -23.78 -7.46
N ASN A 467 17.00 -24.89 -7.87
CA ASN A 467 15.90 -25.54 -7.13
C ASN A 467 16.40 -26.55 -6.10
N PHE A 468 17.50 -27.26 -6.36
CA PHE A 468 17.90 -28.45 -5.60
C PHE A 468 19.27 -28.31 -4.91
N GLY A 469 19.89 -27.13 -4.96
CA GLY A 469 21.14 -26.82 -4.27
C GLY A 469 22.40 -27.38 -4.91
N THR A 470 22.32 -27.92 -6.14
CA THR A 470 23.46 -28.61 -6.76
C THR A 470 24.15 -27.79 -7.85
N VAL A 471 25.49 -27.88 -7.90
CA VAL A 471 26.30 -27.31 -9.00
C VAL A 471 25.95 -27.93 -10.35
N THR A 472 25.59 -29.21 -10.36
CA THR A 472 25.18 -29.93 -11.57
C THR A 472 23.93 -29.32 -12.18
N GLU A 473 22.95 -28.95 -11.37
CA GLU A 473 21.75 -28.25 -11.82
C GLU A 473 22.10 -26.88 -12.41
N ALA A 474 22.88 -26.06 -11.69
CA ALA A 474 23.32 -24.75 -12.19
C ALA A 474 24.06 -24.87 -13.53
N THR A 475 24.89 -25.90 -13.68
CA THR A 475 25.64 -26.18 -14.92
C THR A 475 24.69 -26.58 -16.05
N ALA A 476 23.77 -27.51 -15.79
CA ALA A 476 22.80 -27.98 -16.78
C ALA A 476 21.84 -26.88 -17.23
N ALA A 477 21.47 -25.97 -16.32
CA ALA A 477 20.64 -24.81 -16.61
C ALA A 477 21.41 -23.63 -17.23
N GLY A 478 22.74 -23.74 -17.44
CA GLY A 478 23.55 -22.70 -18.07
C GLY A 478 23.76 -21.44 -17.21
N MET A 479 23.62 -21.53 -15.89
CA MET A 479 23.62 -20.38 -14.97
C MET A 479 24.92 -19.59 -15.01
N PHE A 480 26.06 -20.27 -14.93
CA PHE A 480 27.37 -19.62 -14.84
C PHE A 480 27.71 -18.81 -16.11
N GLU A 481 27.40 -19.37 -17.29
CA GLU A 481 27.57 -18.67 -18.57
C GLU A 481 26.55 -17.53 -18.72
N GLY A 482 25.32 -17.75 -18.25
CA GLY A 482 24.27 -16.73 -18.20
C GLY A 482 24.68 -15.50 -17.40
N ILE A 483 25.16 -15.70 -16.16
CA ILE A 483 25.66 -14.62 -15.28
C ILE A 483 26.85 -13.91 -15.93
N ALA A 484 27.82 -14.67 -16.45
CA ALA A 484 28.99 -14.11 -17.13
C ALA A 484 28.62 -13.23 -18.33
N SER A 485 27.52 -13.54 -19.01
CA SER A 485 27.07 -12.81 -20.20
C SER A 485 26.50 -11.41 -19.93
N LEU A 486 26.19 -11.08 -18.67
CA LEU A 486 25.58 -9.79 -18.30
C LEU A 486 26.57 -8.62 -18.41
N GLY A 487 27.87 -8.87 -18.27
CA GLY A 487 28.91 -7.85 -18.44
C GLY A 487 29.00 -6.79 -17.32
N VAL A 488 28.14 -6.88 -16.30
CA VAL A 488 28.13 -6.01 -15.11
C VAL A 488 28.37 -6.84 -13.84
N PRO A 489 28.85 -6.24 -12.73
CA PRO A 489 28.98 -6.93 -11.45
C PRO A 489 27.67 -7.60 -11.02
N TYR A 490 27.78 -8.83 -10.49
CA TYR A 490 26.68 -9.66 -10.01
C TYR A 490 26.89 -9.99 -8.54
N LEU A 491 26.22 -9.25 -7.66
CA LEU A 491 26.31 -9.42 -6.21
C LEU A 491 25.32 -10.49 -5.78
N PHE A 492 25.78 -11.50 -5.03
CA PHE A 492 24.96 -12.65 -4.69
C PHE A 492 24.98 -12.97 -3.19
N VAL A 493 23.80 -13.28 -2.64
CA VAL A 493 23.64 -14.02 -1.39
C VAL A 493 22.95 -15.35 -1.66
N ARG A 494 23.31 -16.37 -0.90
CA ARG A 494 22.71 -17.69 -0.97
C ARG A 494 21.29 -17.71 -0.39
N GLY A 495 20.35 -18.33 -1.09
CA GLY A 495 19.03 -18.69 -0.56
C GLY A 495 18.97 -20.11 0.01
N ASN A 496 17.80 -20.57 0.46
CA ASN A 496 17.67 -21.91 1.01
C ASN A 496 17.75 -22.99 -0.08
N HIS A 497 17.42 -22.71 -1.32
CA HIS A 497 17.53 -23.68 -2.41
C HIS A 497 18.94 -23.82 -2.97
N ASP A 498 19.90 -23.00 -2.55
CA ASP A 498 21.25 -22.93 -3.10
C ASP A 498 22.28 -23.80 -2.34
N ALA A 499 21.81 -24.71 -1.48
CA ALA A 499 22.62 -25.66 -0.74
C ALA A 499 21.86 -26.97 -0.51
N THR A 500 22.58 -28.08 -0.33
CA THR A 500 21.99 -29.39 0.01
C THR A 500 22.11 -29.76 1.49
N SER A 501 22.88 -28.99 2.26
CA SER A 501 23.02 -29.12 3.72
C SER A 501 23.49 -27.80 4.33
N ALA A 502 23.38 -27.66 5.65
CA ALA A 502 23.80 -26.44 6.37
C ALA A 502 25.26 -26.02 6.14
N THR A 503 26.15 -26.98 5.84
CA THR A 503 27.59 -26.76 5.62
C THR A 503 27.99 -26.83 4.15
N ASP A 504 27.03 -26.97 3.23
CA ASP A 504 27.32 -27.07 1.80
C ASP A 504 27.61 -25.68 1.23
N THR A 505 28.80 -25.53 0.65
CA THR A 505 29.26 -24.31 -0.02
C THR A 505 29.64 -24.55 -1.48
N ALA A 506 29.32 -25.72 -2.04
CA ALA A 506 29.81 -26.11 -3.36
C ALA A 506 29.35 -25.16 -4.48
N LEU A 507 28.10 -24.68 -4.41
CA LEU A 507 27.58 -23.70 -5.36
C LEU A 507 28.29 -22.35 -5.23
N LEU A 508 28.52 -21.87 -4.00
CA LEU A 508 29.26 -20.63 -3.75
C LEU A 508 30.69 -20.72 -4.28
N THR A 509 31.42 -21.80 -3.99
CA THR A 509 32.78 -21.99 -4.53
C THR A 509 32.80 -22.00 -6.05
N ARG A 510 31.81 -22.61 -6.70
CA ARG A 510 31.73 -22.57 -8.17
C ARG A 510 31.37 -21.19 -8.71
N LEU A 511 30.59 -20.39 -7.98
CA LEU A 511 30.26 -19.02 -8.35
C LEU A 511 31.46 -18.07 -8.26
N GLU A 512 32.42 -18.32 -7.36
CA GLU A 512 33.67 -17.52 -7.28
C GLU A 512 34.50 -17.57 -8.57
N ASP A 513 34.38 -18.65 -9.35
CA ASP A 513 35.06 -18.80 -10.65
C ASP A 513 34.39 -17.99 -11.79
N VAL A 514 33.21 -17.39 -11.55
CA VAL A 514 32.50 -16.59 -12.55
C VAL A 514 33.03 -15.15 -12.52
N PRO A 515 33.57 -14.60 -13.64
CA PRO A 515 34.40 -13.39 -13.61
C PRO A 515 33.76 -12.13 -13.03
N ASN A 516 32.44 -11.96 -13.16
CA ASN A 516 31.70 -10.80 -12.71
C ASN A 516 30.92 -11.04 -11.41
N VAL A 517 31.04 -12.21 -10.77
CA VAL A 517 30.34 -12.49 -9.51
C VAL A 517 31.12 -11.96 -8.32
N VAL A 518 30.40 -11.37 -7.37
CA VAL A 518 30.92 -11.06 -6.04
C VAL A 518 29.95 -11.62 -5.01
N LEU A 519 30.43 -12.57 -4.21
CA LEU A 519 29.67 -13.11 -3.09
C LEU A 519 29.70 -12.11 -1.94
N LEU A 520 28.53 -11.72 -1.42
CA LEU A 520 28.45 -10.82 -0.26
C LEU A 520 28.82 -11.54 1.05
N GLN A 521 28.73 -12.87 1.05
CA GLN A 521 29.35 -13.73 2.05
C GLN A 521 30.01 -14.94 1.38
N ALA A 522 31.32 -15.06 1.57
CA ALA A 522 32.17 -16.07 0.96
C ALA A 522 31.98 -17.48 1.58
N PRO A 523 32.42 -18.57 0.91
CA PRO A 523 32.34 -19.93 1.44
C PRO A 523 33.02 -20.13 2.79
N ASN A 524 34.06 -19.34 3.08
CA ASN A 524 34.78 -19.38 4.37
C ASN A 524 34.02 -18.66 5.50
N GLY A 525 32.89 -18.02 5.20
CA GLY A 525 32.02 -17.31 6.13
C GLY A 525 32.30 -15.80 6.25
N ASP A 526 33.41 -15.29 5.69
CA ASP A 526 33.73 -13.86 5.70
C ASP A 526 32.72 -13.07 4.85
N TYR A 527 32.51 -11.81 5.23
CA TYR A 527 31.61 -10.90 4.54
C TYR A 527 32.38 -9.99 3.61
N ASP A 528 31.75 -9.56 2.53
CA ASP A 528 32.28 -8.53 1.65
C ASP A 528 31.33 -7.34 1.58
N GLU A 529 31.88 -6.17 1.89
CA GLU A 529 31.25 -4.88 1.63
C GLU A 529 31.77 -4.36 0.28
N VAL A 530 30.85 -4.24 -0.68
CA VAL A 530 31.13 -3.77 -2.04
C VAL A 530 30.67 -2.32 -2.13
N THR A 531 31.54 -1.43 -2.60
CA THR A 531 31.17 -0.05 -2.91
C THR A 531 31.16 0.14 -4.42
N VAL A 532 30.02 0.55 -4.99
CA VAL A 532 29.84 0.85 -6.43
C VAL A 532 29.16 2.19 -6.56
N GLY A 533 29.70 3.11 -7.37
CA GLY A 533 29.14 4.45 -7.51
C GLY A 533 29.02 5.20 -6.18
N GLY A 534 29.89 4.90 -5.20
CA GLY A 534 29.86 5.42 -3.83
C GLY A 534 28.84 4.77 -2.90
N ILE A 535 28.00 3.85 -3.38
CA ILE A 535 26.98 3.12 -2.62
C ILE A 535 27.57 1.83 -2.04
N ARG A 536 27.46 1.64 -0.72
CA ARG A 536 27.95 0.47 0.01
C ARG A 536 26.87 -0.60 0.09
N ILE A 537 27.18 -1.79 -0.39
CA ILE A 537 26.32 -2.95 -0.45
C ILE A 537 26.99 -4.08 0.32
N ALA A 538 26.28 -4.67 1.28
CA ALA A 538 26.73 -5.82 2.05
C ALA A 538 25.59 -6.82 2.21
N GLY A 539 25.89 -8.04 2.66
CA GLY A 539 24.86 -9.04 2.85
C GLY A 539 25.35 -10.30 3.52
N PHE A 540 24.44 -11.24 3.75
CA PHE A 540 24.75 -12.54 4.34
C PHE A 540 23.80 -13.62 3.84
N ASN A 541 24.30 -14.85 3.85
CA ASN A 541 23.66 -16.03 3.28
C ASN A 541 22.58 -16.60 4.20
N ASP A 542 21.53 -17.18 3.62
CA ASP A 542 20.56 -17.99 4.36
C ASP A 542 21.23 -19.26 4.90
N PRO A 543 21.18 -19.56 6.21
CA PRO A 543 21.73 -20.79 6.78
C PRO A 543 20.93 -22.06 6.45
N ARG A 544 19.73 -21.94 5.89
CA ARG A 544 18.90 -23.06 5.45
C ARG A 544 19.43 -23.68 4.15
N TRP A 545 18.85 -24.82 3.78
CA TRP A 545 19.23 -25.60 2.61
C TRP A 545 18.00 -26.34 2.04
N PHE A 546 18.13 -26.87 0.82
CA PHE A 546 17.08 -27.60 0.15
C PHE A 546 16.71 -28.86 0.94
N GLY A 547 15.44 -29.01 1.31
CA GLY A 547 14.96 -30.10 2.17
C GLY A 547 15.04 -29.82 3.67
N ASP A 548 15.38 -28.60 4.09
CA ASP A 548 15.13 -28.14 5.47
C ASP A 548 13.62 -28.15 5.78
N SER A 549 13.27 -28.29 7.07
CA SER A 549 11.88 -28.50 7.49
C SER A 549 10.92 -27.32 7.24
N GLY A 550 11.43 -26.17 6.81
CA GLY A 550 10.65 -24.93 6.63
C GLY A 550 10.03 -24.37 7.91
N ARG A 551 10.26 -25.01 9.08
CA ARG A 551 9.66 -24.62 10.36
C ARG A 551 10.64 -23.82 11.21
N GLY A 552 10.14 -22.74 11.81
CA GLY A 552 10.91 -21.92 12.75
C GLY A 552 12.00 -21.08 12.07
N SER A 553 11.78 -20.70 10.80
CA SER A 553 12.68 -19.87 10.00
C SER A 553 13.21 -18.64 10.76
N PRO A 554 12.39 -17.85 11.48
CA PRO A 554 12.90 -16.71 12.26
C PRO A 554 13.98 -17.08 13.28
N ALA A 555 13.84 -18.23 13.95
CA ALA A 555 14.81 -18.70 14.93
C ALA A 555 16.11 -19.18 14.27
N LYS A 556 16.02 -19.74 13.05
CA LYS A 556 17.16 -20.21 12.26
C LYS A 556 17.99 -19.07 11.69
N GLN A 557 17.36 -17.94 11.34
CA GLN A 557 18.05 -16.75 10.81
C GLN A 557 18.84 -15.98 11.89
N ARG A 558 18.41 -16.05 13.15
CA ARG A 558 18.99 -15.25 14.25
C ARG A 558 20.52 -15.35 14.39
N PRO A 559 21.15 -16.55 14.39
CA PRO A 559 22.60 -16.64 14.54
C PRO A 559 23.38 -15.98 13.39
N ALA A 560 22.91 -16.12 12.15
CA ALA A 560 23.55 -15.51 10.97
C ALA A 560 23.45 -13.98 11.04
N ARG A 561 22.27 -13.46 11.39
CA ARG A 561 22.04 -12.04 11.64
C ARG A 561 22.96 -11.47 12.73
N GLU A 562 23.02 -12.13 13.89
CA GLU A 562 23.86 -11.69 15.01
C GLU A 562 25.36 -11.73 14.68
N ALA A 563 25.79 -12.66 13.82
CA ALA A 563 27.16 -12.70 13.33
C ALA A 563 27.46 -11.52 12.40
N PHE A 564 26.57 -11.21 11.46
CA PHE A 564 26.69 -10.06 10.57
C PHE A 564 26.72 -8.74 11.36
N GLN A 565 25.78 -8.53 12.28
CA GLN A 565 25.73 -7.33 13.12
C GLN A 565 26.99 -7.15 13.97
N ARG A 566 27.57 -8.25 14.49
CA ARG A 566 28.84 -8.18 15.22
C ARG A 566 30.02 -7.83 14.33
N ALA A 567 30.09 -8.39 13.12
CA ALA A 567 31.16 -8.11 12.17
C ALA A 567 31.13 -6.66 11.65
N PHE A 568 29.94 -6.06 11.55
CA PHE A 568 29.75 -4.68 11.10
C PHE A 568 29.65 -3.66 12.25
N ALA A 569 29.74 -4.08 13.50
CA ALA A 569 29.65 -3.19 14.65
C ALA A 569 30.75 -2.12 14.62
N GLY A 570 30.37 -0.86 14.81
CA GLY A 570 31.29 0.30 14.80
C GLY A 570 31.73 0.74 13.39
N ARG A 571 31.25 0.08 12.33
CA ARG A 571 31.42 0.52 10.94
C ARG A 571 30.22 1.38 10.51
N PRO A 572 30.38 2.25 9.50
CA PRO A 572 29.23 2.92 8.91
C PRO A 572 28.21 1.91 8.36
N ALA A 573 26.91 2.15 8.62
CA ALA A 573 25.87 1.26 8.11
C ALA A 573 25.88 1.20 6.57
N PRO A 574 25.78 -0.01 5.96
CA PRO A 574 25.66 -0.14 4.51
C PRO A 574 24.45 0.62 3.96
N ASP A 575 24.55 1.08 2.72
CA ASP A 575 23.43 1.72 2.02
C ASP A 575 22.38 0.68 1.63
N VAL A 576 22.83 -0.52 1.25
CA VAL A 576 21.99 -1.67 0.93
C VAL A 576 22.48 -2.88 1.70
N VAL A 577 21.58 -3.57 2.40
CA VAL A 577 21.86 -4.85 3.06
C VAL A 577 21.00 -5.95 2.44
N VAL A 578 21.61 -7.05 2.02
CA VAL A 578 20.95 -8.14 1.30
C VAL A 578 21.00 -9.43 2.12
N SER A 579 19.88 -10.10 2.23
CA SER A 579 19.79 -11.48 2.75
C SER A 579 18.56 -12.12 2.14
N HIS A 580 18.54 -13.43 1.93
CA HIS A 580 17.44 -14.07 1.22
C HIS A 580 16.10 -14.00 1.98
N GLU A 581 16.13 -14.22 3.29
CA GLU A 581 14.93 -14.32 4.13
C GLU A 581 14.48 -12.98 4.76
N PRO A 582 13.17 -12.65 4.77
CA PRO A 582 12.67 -11.43 5.40
C PRO A 582 13.02 -11.30 6.89
N TRP A 583 13.02 -12.41 7.64
CA TRP A 583 13.33 -12.41 9.08
C TRP A 583 14.81 -12.22 9.39
N ALA A 584 15.69 -12.48 8.42
CA ALA A 584 17.12 -12.27 8.58
C ALA A 584 17.45 -10.79 8.81
N LEU A 585 16.68 -9.90 8.20
CA LEU A 585 16.91 -8.46 8.20
C LEU A 585 16.24 -7.72 9.37
N ASP A 586 15.50 -8.42 10.22
CA ASP A 586 14.83 -7.81 11.38
C ASP A 586 15.87 -7.21 12.34
N GLY A 587 15.79 -5.89 12.55
CA GLY A 587 16.72 -5.13 13.38
C GLY A 587 18.11 -4.90 12.78
N VAL A 588 18.34 -5.20 11.50
CA VAL A 588 19.59 -4.89 10.80
C VAL A 588 19.60 -3.43 10.36
N GLU A 589 20.71 -2.72 10.61
CA GLU A 589 20.87 -1.33 10.19
C GLU A 589 21.27 -1.26 8.71
N GLY A 590 20.55 -0.46 7.93
CA GLY A 590 20.83 -0.21 6.52
C GLY A 590 19.91 0.86 5.94
N GLY A 591 20.31 1.48 4.83
CA GLY A 591 19.45 2.41 4.10
C GLY A 591 18.26 1.71 3.47
N VAL A 592 18.54 0.63 2.77
CA VAL A 592 17.59 -0.27 2.13
C VAL A 592 17.93 -1.71 2.55
N LEU A 593 16.92 -2.48 2.96
CA LEU A 593 17.05 -3.89 3.32
C LEU A 593 16.40 -4.73 2.21
N LEU A 594 17.08 -5.72 1.66
CA LEU A 594 16.63 -6.49 0.51
C LEU A 594 16.49 -7.97 0.84
N ASN A 595 15.30 -8.53 0.59
CA ASN A 595 15.05 -9.96 0.68
C ASN A 595 14.31 -10.55 -0.52
N GLY A 596 14.41 -11.87 -0.66
CA GLY A 596 13.69 -12.71 -1.62
C GLY A 596 12.72 -13.66 -0.92
N HIS A 597 12.77 -14.95 -1.28
CA HIS A 597 12.14 -16.11 -0.65
C HIS A 597 10.62 -16.23 -0.80
N MET A 598 9.90 -15.14 -0.56
CA MET A 598 8.43 -15.18 -0.46
C MET A 598 7.72 -15.25 -1.83
N HIS A 599 8.46 -15.32 -2.93
CA HIS A 599 7.98 -15.35 -4.32
C HIS A 599 6.97 -14.24 -4.67
N SER A 600 6.98 -13.15 -3.91
CA SER A 600 6.00 -12.08 -4.01
C SER A 600 6.67 -10.77 -3.69
N SER A 601 6.27 -9.73 -4.39
CA SER A 601 6.83 -8.40 -4.20
C SER A 601 6.12 -7.68 -3.05
N ASP A 602 6.87 -7.21 -2.05
CA ASP A 602 6.35 -6.40 -0.93
C ASP A 602 7.30 -5.22 -0.61
N LEU A 603 6.83 -4.24 0.15
CA LEU A 603 7.59 -3.10 0.65
C LEU A 603 7.14 -2.74 2.08
N GLU A 604 8.00 -2.98 3.06
CA GLU A 604 7.75 -2.68 4.47
C GLU A 604 8.81 -1.72 5.03
N GLY A 605 8.45 -0.44 5.17
CA GLY A 605 9.40 0.59 5.60
C GLY A 605 10.56 0.72 4.61
N ASN A 606 11.78 0.42 5.04
CA ASN A 606 12.97 0.38 4.20
C ASN A 606 13.32 -1.04 3.68
N ARG A 607 12.51 -2.06 3.99
CA ARG A 607 12.68 -3.43 3.49
C ARG A 607 11.92 -3.65 2.20
N ILE A 608 12.65 -3.95 1.13
CA ILE A 608 12.12 -4.33 -0.17
C ILE A 608 12.19 -5.84 -0.27
N GLN A 609 11.04 -6.47 -0.45
CA GLN A 609 10.96 -7.87 -0.81
C GLN A 609 10.84 -7.98 -2.33
N VAL A 610 11.89 -8.49 -2.95
CA VAL A 610 12.00 -8.72 -4.39
C VAL A 610 11.09 -9.89 -4.75
N GLY A 611 10.32 -9.74 -5.83
CA GLY A 611 9.52 -10.86 -6.33
C GLY A 611 10.39 -11.89 -7.05
N THR A 612 9.78 -12.99 -7.49
CA THR A 612 10.49 -14.00 -8.28
C THR A 612 10.76 -13.52 -9.69
N PHE A 613 11.99 -13.64 -10.18
CA PHE A 613 12.34 -13.27 -11.55
C PHE A 613 11.70 -14.19 -12.61
N THR A 614 11.34 -15.41 -12.22
CA THR A 614 10.89 -16.45 -13.16
C THR A 614 9.48 -16.96 -12.89
N GLY A 615 8.76 -16.37 -11.92
CA GLY A 615 7.41 -16.79 -11.54
C GLY A 615 7.39 -18.05 -10.66
N GLY A 616 8.50 -18.38 -10.00
CA GLY A 616 8.68 -19.56 -9.14
C GLY A 616 9.23 -20.80 -9.87
N GLY A 617 9.71 -20.66 -11.10
CA GLY A 617 10.33 -21.75 -11.88
C GLY A 617 9.35 -22.71 -12.58
N PRO A 618 9.86 -23.72 -13.30
CA PRO A 618 9.04 -24.65 -14.08
C PRO A 618 8.24 -25.67 -13.23
N PHE A 619 8.50 -25.75 -11.92
CA PHE A 619 7.94 -26.77 -11.03
C PHE A 619 6.84 -26.26 -10.07
N VAL A 620 6.39 -25.01 -10.24
CA VAL A 620 5.33 -24.36 -9.43
C VAL A 620 4.06 -25.22 -9.30
N HIS A 621 3.77 -26.06 -10.31
CA HIS A 621 2.59 -26.93 -10.32
C HIS A 621 2.77 -28.28 -9.61
N PHE A 622 3.98 -28.73 -9.33
CA PHE A 622 4.24 -30.08 -8.78
C PHE A 622 4.40 -30.10 -7.25
N VAL A 623 4.84 -28.98 -6.64
CA VAL A 623 5.08 -28.93 -5.18
C VAL A 623 3.80 -28.66 -4.37
N ALA A 624 2.76 -28.10 -5.01
CA ALA A 624 1.46 -27.83 -4.37
C ALA A 624 0.69 -29.09 -3.91
N GLN A 625 1.06 -30.29 -4.39
CA GLN A 625 0.33 -31.54 -4.09
C GLN A 625 0.99 -32.44 -3.03
N GLU A 626 2.25 -32.23 -2.65
CA GLU A 626 3.01 -33.20 -1.84
C GLU A 626 3.27 -32.81 -0.37
N SER A 627 2.92 -31.59 0.07
CA SER A 627 3.05 -31.20 1.49
C SER A 627 1.68 -31.17 2.20
N PRO A 628 1.33 -32.16 3.03
CA PRO A 628 0.05 -32.22 3.74
C PRO A 628 -0.14 -31.10 4.79
N ASP A 629 0.92 -30.36 5.11
CA ASP A 629 0.98 -29.42 6.24
C ASP A 629 1.12 -27.93 5.85
N GLY A 630 1.09 -27.58 4.55
CA GLY A 630 1.19 -26.19 4.06
C GLY A 630 2.60 -25.59 4.22
N GLY A 631 3.36 -25.54 3.13
CA GLY A 631 4.62 -24.79 3.08
C GLY A 631 4.37 -23.28 2.97
N GLU A 632 5.29 -22.47 3.51
CA GLU A 632 5.20 -20.99 3.52
C GLU A 632 5.39 -20.35 2.13
N GLU A 633 5.72 -21.14 1.09
CA GLU A 633 6.39 -20.68 -0.15
C GLU A 633 5.63 -20.95 -1.47
N LEU A 634 4.32 -21.24 -1.45
CA LEU A 634 3.68 -21.89 -2.62
C LEU A 634 2.37 -21.27 -3.11
N GLU A 635 2.44 -20.04 -3.63
CA GLU A 635 1.49 -19.55 -4.64
C GLU A 635 2.24 -18.95 -5.83
N GLY A 636 1.97 -19.44 -7.05
CA GLY A 636 2.55 -18.90 -8.27
C GLY A 636 2.17 -17.43 -8.47
N GLN A 637 3.17 -16.56 -8.61
CA GLN A 637 3.02 -15.13 -8.82
C GLN A 637 3.60 -14.73 -10.19
N PRO A 638 3.14 -13.63 -10.80
CA PRO A 638 3.78 -13.11 -12.01
C PRO A 638 5.26 -12.80 -11.73
N SER A 639 6.10 -13.02 -12.73
CA SER A 639 7.52 -12.68 -12.67
C SER A 639 7.71 -11.21 -12.36
N ALA A 640 8.75 -10.86 -11.61
CA ALA A 640 9.01 -9.50 -11.21
C ALA A 640 10.51 -9.21 -11.03
N PHE A 641 10.88 -7.95 -11.20
CA PHE A 641 12.18 -7.42 -10.79
C PHE A 641 12.04 -5.96 -10.40
N ASP A 642 13.04 -5.47 -9.68
CA ASP A 642 13.08 -4.09 -9.21
C ASP A 642 14.34 -3.38 -9.71
N ILE A 643 14.24 -2.08 -9.98
CA ILE A 643 15.40 -1.21 -10.27
C ILE A 643 15.48 -0.14 -9.19
N LEU A 644 16.57 -0.13 -8.44
CA LEU A 644 16.91 0.98 -7.54
C LEU A 644 17.72 2.02 -8.32
N THR A 645 17.34 3.29 -8.20
CA THR A 645 18.13 4.40 -8.72
C THR A 645 18.62 5.25 -7.56
N PHE A 646 19.94 5.38 -7.41
CA PHE A 646 20.57 6.25 -6.45
C PHE A 646 20.99 7.57 -7.10
N GLY A 647 20.77 8.67 -6.38
CA GLY A 647 21.15 10.00 -6.82
C GLY A 647 22.55 10.41 -6.33
N PRO A 648 23.04 11.59 -6.73
CA PRO A 648 24.40 12.05 -6.40
C PRO A 648 24.66 12.31 -4.91
N ARG A 649 23.63 12.24 -4.06
CA ARG A 649 23.70 12.37 -2.59
C ARG A 649 23.74 11.01 -1.88
N CYS A 650 24.12 9.94 -2.57
CA CYS A 650 24.21 8.58 -2.03
C CYS A 650 22.92 8.06 -1.39
N ARG A 651 21.78 8.48 -1.94
CA ARG A 651 20.43 8.26 -1.40
C ARG A 651 19.55 7.64 -2.47
N LEU A 652 18.67 6.73 -2.05
CA LEU A 652 17.70 6.15 -2.96
C LEU A 652 16.77 7.24 -3.49
N SER A 653 16.76 7.40 -4.81
CA SER A 653 15.93 8.39 -5.52
C SER A 653 14.60 7.79 -5.93
N SER A 654 14.61 6.55 -6.42
CA SER A 654 13.40 5.81 -6.77
C SER A 654 13.62 4.31 -6.73
N LEU A 655 12.54 3.59 -6.43
CA LEU A 655 12.38 2.16 -6.69
C LEU A 655 11.38 2.01 -7.84
N THR A 656 11.78 1.38 -8.94
CA THR A 656 10.87 1.01 -10.03
C THR A 656 10.66 -0.49 -10.03
N ARG A 657 9.43 -0.92 -9.82
CA ARG A 657 9.04 -2.33 -9.78
C ARG A 657 8.34 -2.74 -11.06
N TYR A 658 8.83 -3.81 -11.68
CA TYR A 658 8.30 -4.38 -12.91
C TYR A 658 7.68 -5.74 -12.61
N ARG A 659 6.49 -6.00 -13.15
CA ARG A 659 5.83 -7.32 -13.13
C ARG A 659 5.51 -7.74 -14.55
N PHE A 660 5.66 -9.02 -14.89
CA PHE A 660 5.43 -9.56 -16.24
C PHE A 660 5.02 -11.03 -16.20
N HIS A 661 4.23 -11.47 -17.19
CA HIS A 661 3.87 -12.88 -17.36
C HIS A 661 4.42 -13.50 -18.65
N ASP A 662 4.46 -12.76 -19.76
CA ASP A 662 4.91 -13.25 -21.07
C ASP A 662 6.24 -12.64 -21.49
N ILE A 663 6.97 -13.34 -22.36
CA ILE A 663 8.16 -12.82 -23.04
C ILE A 663 7.87 -12.82 -24.55
N ILE A 664 7.83 -11.65 -25.17
CA ILE A 664 7.58 -11.47 -26.61
C ILE A 664 8.90 -11.01 -27.26
N GLU A 665 9.41 -11.79 -28.21
CA GLU A 665 10.64 -11.49 -28.95
C GLU A 665 11.87 -11.23 -28.03
N GLY A 666 11.94 -11.91 -26.89
CA GLY A 666 13.04 -11.76 -25.93
C GLY A 666 12.94 -10.56 -24.99
N ARG A 667 11.78 -9.88 -24.94
CA ARG A 667 11.49 -8.79 -24.00
C ARG A 667 10.27 -9.12 -23.12
N PRO A 668 10.20 -8.66 -21.87
CA PRO A 668 9.06 -8.96 -21.01
C PRO A 668 7.84 -8.15 -21.48
N ALA A 669 6.69 -8.80 -21.58
CA ALA A 669 5.41 -8.13 -21.65
C ALA A 669 4.98 -7.77 -20.22
N TYR A 670 5.26 -6.52 -19.84
CA TYR A 670 4.98 -6.04 -18.48
C TYR A 670 3.49 -5.84 -18.23
N ASP A 671 3.02 -6.41 -17.12
CA ASP A 671 1.67 -6.30 -16.58
C ASP A 671 1.49 -4.99 -15.84
N ASP A 672 2.50 -4.64 -15.04
CA ASP A 672 2.51 -3.46 -14.19
C ASP A 672 3.93 -2.90 -14.06
N VAL A 673 4.03 -1.58 -14.00
CA VAL A 673 5.25 -0.86 -13.65
C VAL A 673 4.86 0.21 -12.65
N SER A 674 5.41 0.10 -11.44
CA SER A 674 5.17 1.06 -10.37
C SER A 674 6.47 1.76 -9.99
N ILE A 675 6.41 3.09 -9.92
CA ILE A 675 7.53 3.92 -9.45
C ILE A 675 7.20 4.45 -8.06
N ILE A 676 8.07 4.16 -7.12
CA ILE A 676 7.97 4.50 -5.71
C ILE A 676 9.08 5.50 -5.37
N ASN A 677 8.70 6.58 -4.69
CA ASN A 677 9.64 7.61 -4.25
C ASN A 677 10.64 7.05 -3.21
N GLY A 678 11.94 7.16 -3.50
CA GLY A 678 13.01 6.61 -2.67
C GLY A 678 13.11 7.23 -1.27
N ASP A 679 12.66 8.47 -1.07
CA ASP A 679 12.64 9.14 0.24
C ASP A 679 11.68 8.47 1.24
N ARG A 680 10.74 7.65 0.76
CA ARG A 680 9.85 6.85 1.62
C ARG A 680 10.50 5.56 2.12
N ILE A 681 11.57 5.12 1.44
CA ILE A 681 12.25 3.85 1.71
C ILE A 681 13.53 4.14 2.49
N ASP A 682 14.46 4.87 1.88
CA ASP A 682 15.66 5.30 2.56
C ASP A 682 15.30 6.47 3.47
N THR A 683 15.33 6.29 4.79
CA THR A 683 14.96 7.32 5.78
C THR A 683 16.16 7.92 6.51
N ARG A 684 17.37 7.52 6.11
CA ARG A 684 18.62 8.03 6.70
C ARG A 684 18.74 9.55 6.53
N PRO A 685 19.39 10.25 7.49
CA PRO A 685 19.63 11.68 7.36
C PRO A 685 20.50 11.97 6.13
N ASN A 686 20.16 13.04 5.41
CA ASN A 686 20.94 13.49 4.26
C ASN A 686 22.28 14.07 4.74
N ASP A 687 23.38 13.39 4.40
CA ASP A 687 24.73 13.88 4.63
C ASP A 687 25.14 14.77 3.45
N ALA A 688 25.26 16.08 3.70
CA ALA A 688 25.59 17.05 2.65
C ALA A 688 27.03 16.93 2.15
N GLU A 689 27.91 16.24 2.88
CA GLU A 689 29.33 16.10 2.52
C GLU A 689 29.59 14.82 1.70
N ARG A 690 28.67 13.85 1.71
CA ARG A 690 28.81 12.60 0.98
C ARG A 690 28.21 12.70 -0.43
N THR A 691 29.06 12.55 -1.45
CA THR A 691 28.66 12.53 -2.86
C THR A 691 28.88 11.16 -3.47
N CYS A 692 28.02 10.79 -4.42
CA CYS A 692 28.08 9.55 -5.20
C CYS A 692 28.07 9.88 -6.69
N SER A 693 28.82 9.12 -7.50
CA SER A 693 28.92 9.31 -8.95
C SER A 693 29.12 7.98 -9.65
N ALA A 694 28.58 7.86 -10.88
CA ALA A 694 28.77 6.68 -11.72
C ALA A 694 30.25 6.41 -12.07
N ASP A 695 31.12 7.43 -12.00
CA ASP A 695 32.55 7.30 -12.28
C ASP A 695 33.36 6.64 -11.13
N GLU A 696 32.75 6.44 -9.95
CA GLU A 696 33.47 5.83 -8.83
C GLU A 696 33.71 4.33 -9.06
N PRO A 697 34.96 3.85 -8.94
CA PRO A 697 35.29 2.46 -9.22
C PRO A 697 34.67 1.52 -8.19
N LEU A 698 34.34 0.31 -8.64
CA LEU A 698 33.96 -0.78 -7.73
C LEU A 698 35.12 -1.12 -6.80
N THR A 699 34.88 -1.08 -5.49
CA THR A 699 35.85 -1.51 -4.47
C THR A 699 35.23 -2.56 -3.56
N ARG A 700 36.04 -3.49 -3.07
CA ARG A 700 35.62 -4.60 -2.19
C ARG A 700 36.44 -4.55 -0.91
N THR A 701 35.76 -4.58 0.23
CA THR A 701 36.39 -4.68 1.55
C THR A 701 35.92 -5.96 2.22
N THR A 702 36.84 -6.90 2.42
CA THR A 702 36.55 -8.15 3.14
C THR A 702 36.56 -7.91 4.65
N ILE A 703 35.57 -8.46 5.32
CA ILE A 703 35.29 -8.30 6.75
C ILE A 703 35.25 -9.69 7.36
N ALA A 704 36.23 -9.97 8.21
CA ALA A 704 36.34 -11.27 8.84
C ALA A 704 35.13 -11.53 9.76
N ALA A 705 34.51 -12.70 9.64
CA ALA A 705 33.38 -13.07 10.48
C ALA A 705 33.74 -13.18 11.99
N GLY A 706 35.04 -13.24 12.31
CA GLY A 706 35.59 -13.50 13.64
C GLY A 706 36.13 -12.29 14.42
N VAL A 707 36.11 -11.06 13.89
CA VAL A 707 36.71 -9.90 14.58
C VAL A 707 35.62 -8.93 15.04
N GLY A 708 35.10 -9.15 16.25
CA GLY A 708 34.53 -8.05 17.02
C GLY A 708 35.67 -7.13 17.45
N ALA A 709 35.55 -5.84 17.16
CA ALA A 709 36.41 -4.83 17.78
C ALA A 709 36.28 -4.97 19.30
N GLY A 710 37.42 -5.20 19.97
CA GLY A 710 37.53 -5.16 21.42
C GLY A 710 37.38 -3.76 21.99
#